data_AF-A0AA88TJL8-F1
#
_entry.id   AF-A0AA88TJL8-F1
#
_cell.length_a   1.000
_cell.length_b   1.000
_cell.length_c   1.000
_cell.angle_alpha   90.00
_cell.angle_beta   90.00
_cell.angle_gamma   90.00
#
_symmetry.space_group_name_H-M   'P 1'
#
loop_
_entity.id
_entity.type
_entity.pdbx_description
1 polymer ?
#
loop_
_entity_poly.entity_id
_entity_poly.type
_entity_poly.pdbx_seq_one_letter_code
_entity_poly.pdbx_strand_id
1 'polypeptide(L)'
;MPTESTRLRHGKRVKHKDPVSTLRASHPRAVAPSAQNSQEEINRLRDVIDRLQKDRRDGERQTADDFTLTAELRWKINQLEKEKLDFTSKHNEEVSQYEAQVARLRAQVERGEAQRQTMEYNVAVVRRDAAVERRNAEEKMNNLGKDNHRLDVLSSELRQRVSDLERALEITQHAREDDLKGLHTELHERDRLLLSANAENDLLQAEKSRLDTLIQEQNDTLQKMKCEMERMNRDREKNTEKLKHKSIELNRNAQREEKLRSDLEAALQKVKVLEQSVESERAAHLQSKFNSEVIQMRIRDLEEALEVEKSSHAEVSSHLELLKQKFGEVERTYDHEREKSHETSQKLTQLEKDFLTMKTDLNSQLDHQKAASAELNGQLEQERAESVKLSVKLQEQEKVWTERQQEVSQMQEAMVSMQQSYDHLLSDIDQVLQQYQQQGATLAHNTEDGGKPNASALMDILRRILHYYNTQLQESVIVMQKLNHEVRQKDETITDLQRKIQECEARGVCVNEEVKRLRACVANAAADLRSLRMQHTDTQTQMNKLQQQHHNDCQEKLTFLHTLYQRLLAGCVLLTPPHSMLGSFSWAELSTVVQEHVDRLTSDLSAANQKVLCLESVCEGKSAALESVSAQLRHREESWSKQREDLNTQHTHLNKQLQHKIQDLSRQLQQAEGRVRSLEHAHCEQEQEAMRLQGLVSACGREEACLLAACGVLAGCVRGLRRQVCALVWQKAVLQERMCGADVLRSEVGRLLHALGDGGVKGRAARKFRRYVIVVLAASRMRALGRRSAVMFRVAVGFGLQPQVCVNEVKLREEEEDDSSRVMKTLTSSELLVLVHSSMEGVQQEINRTDCVKDSRVASAAQSACRKLLERLLSDVDSQGCGHYGKDSLARRLADGLHTLIKRSYCNSKMMMASLQKHILEFTQRLHAAEVERRNLRLEISRLKRTNSCKDAHTACVPLQQFESVCEELSSALQREQRAQALLHDQAAQLQQLGLSMELHTGEELEKDRTLAQAVQSLSDAKLELRRKDQSLRSLGKQLSQSQQENKQLQHSIVTTENTLITTEKSRESLMSYMKSVEECLQEMKDHIILSRKASSQDDFTLQLSRLSLTPSDSLSIMGNPETEACQRLVMRFLELHQLVCSKISSQEREISSYESHIMALKSELQQDACLRERDSCIALLASSSASAEVDYGTCFLSDAAVSLKGSSRNTLSDLQRKVKERKH
;
A
#
# COMPACT_ATOMS: atom_id res chain seq x y z
N MET A 1 10.20 4.78 -64.92
CA MET A 1 10.26 3.51 -65.68
C MET A 1 8.84 3.00 -65.93
N PRO A 2 8.58 2.19 -66.97
CA PRO A 2 7.35 2.30 -67.77
C PRO A 2 6.56 0.95 -67.86
N THR A 3 5.86 0.75 -69.00
CA THR A 3 4.98 -0.35 -69.43
C THR A 3 3.50 -0.15 -69.05
N GLU A 4 2.55 0.01 -70.00
CA GLU A 4 2.10 -0.89 -71.10
C GLU A 4 1.31 -2.11 -70.55
N SER A 5 0.20 -2.60 -71.14
CA SER A 5 -0.39 -2.31 -72.46
C SER A 5 -1.86 -2.80 -72.60
N THR A 6 -2.56 -2.32 -73.64
CA THR A 6 -3.62 -3.03 -74.44
C THR A 6 -4.98 -3.46 -73.82
N ARG A 7 -6.13 -3.54 -74.55
CA ARG A 7 -6.61 -2.97 -75.86
C ARG A 7 -8.13 -3.24 -76.08
N LEU A 8 -8.85 -2.26 -76.67
CA LEU A 8 -9.93 -2.39 -77.70
C LEU A 8 -11.26 -3.13 -77.31
N ARG A 9 -12.40 -2.97 -78.03
CA ARG A 9 -12.57 -2.76 -79.49
C ARG A 9 -13.94 -2.22 -80.00
N HIS A 10 -13.90 -1.12 -80.78
CA HIS A 10 -14.80 -0.68 -81.91
C HIS A 10 -16.33 -0.52 -81.65
N GLY A 11 -17.16 0.16 -82.46
CA GLY A 11 -17.07 0.92 -83.74
C GLY A 11 -18.50 1.45 -84.07
N LYS A 12 -18.85 2.22 -85.11
CA LYS A 12 -18.22 2.62 -86.39
C LYS A 12 -18.73 4.02 -86.81
N ARG A 13 -17.95 4.68 -87.67
CA ARG A 13 -18.34 5.84 -88.50
C ARG A 13 -18.67 5.32 -89.91
N VAL A 14 -19.68 5.84 -90.59
CA VAL A 14 -19.93 5.57 -92.03
C VAL A 14 -20.11 6.88 -92.78
N LYS A 15 -19.29 7.06 -93.83
CA LYS A 15 -19.57 7.98 -94.95
C LYS A 15 -20.33 7.20 -96.01
N HIS A 16 -21.25 7.84 -96.72
CA HIS A 16 -21.51 7.52 -98.13
C HIS A 16 -21.52 8.80 -98.95
N LYS A 17 -21.22 8.67 -100.24
CA LYS A 17 -20.87 9.77 -101.15
C LYS A 17 -21.39 9.43 -102.55
N ASP A 18 -21.88 10.45 -103.26
CA ASP A 18 -22.18 10.50 -104.70
C ASP A 18 -23.29 9.54 -105.23
N PRO A 19 -23.87 9.74 -106.44
CA PRO A 19 -23.60 10.80 -107.43
C PRO A 19 -24.83 11.56 -107.99
N VAL A 20 -24.54 12.73 -108.57
CA VAL A 20 -25.10 13.32 -109.82
C VAL A 20 -26.55 13.00 -110.24
N SER A 21 -27.37 14.05 -110.33
CA SER A 21 -28.28 14.22 -111.48
C SER A 21 -28.31 15.68 -111.96
N THR A 22 -28.01 15.85 -113.24
CA THR A 22 -27.92 17.14 -113.94
C THR A 22 -29.26 17.47 -114.60
N LEU A 23 -29.49 18.76 -114.93
CA LEU A 23 -30.61 19.27 -115.74
C LEU A 23 -31.95 19.28 -114.96
N ARG A 24 -32.87 20.23 -115.18
CA ARG A 24 -33.13 20.97 -116.42
C ARG A 24 -33.71 22.36 -116.12
N ALA A 25 -33.03 23.42 -116.57
CA ALA A 25 -33.71 24.71 -116.76
C ALA A 25 -34.66 24.58 -117.96
N SER A 26 -35.89 25.10 -117.84
CA SER A 26 -36.87 25.13 -118.93
C SER A 26 -37.65 26.45 -118.98
N HIS A 27 -37.00 27.49 -119.47
CA HIS A 27 -37.63 28.29 -120.53
C HIS A 27 -37.56 27.45 -121.82
N PRO A 28 -38.57 27.45 -122.70
CA PRO A 28 -39.23 28.64 -123.29
C PRO A 28 -40.71 28.76 -122.85
N ARG A 29 -41.49 29.79 -123.22
CA ARG A 29 -41.56 30.42 -124.54
C ARG A 29 -42.16 31.82 -124.47
N ALA A 30 -41.39 32.84 -124.85
CA ALA A 30 -41.97 34.04 -125.42
C ALA A 30 -42.60 33.67 -126.77
N VAL A 31 -43.88 34.02 -126.99
CA VAL A 31 -44.51 33.97 -128.31
C VAL A 31 -44.95 35.37 -128.70
N ALA A 32 -44.05 36.07 -129.37
CA ALA A 32 -44.35 37.19 -130.25
C ALA A 32 -43.18 37.31 -131.24
N PRO A 33 -43.39 37.62 -132.54
CA PRO A 33 -44.60 37.45 -133.35
C PRO A 33 -44.35 36.51 -134.56
N SER A 34 -45.34 35.72 -134.98
CA SER A 34 -45.26 35.03 -136.29
C SER A 34 -45.77 35.96 -137.39
N ALA A 35 -44.87 36.78 -137.93
CA ALA A 35 -45.10 37.57 -139.14
C ALA A 35 -45.12 36.65 -140.39
N GLN A 36 -46.07 35.71 -140.43
CA GLN A 36 -46.27 34.79 -141.56
C GLN A 36 -47.68 34.20 -141.64
N ASN A 37 -48.68 35.01 -141.30
CA ASN A 37 -49.99 34.88 -141.99
C ASN A 37 -50.59 36.22 -142.43
N SER A 38 -49.85 37.32 -142.23
CA SER A 38 -50.26 38.65 -142.67
C SER A 38 -50.53 38.71 -144.17
N GLN A 39 -49.89 37.93 -145.04
CA GLN A 39 -50.20 37.99 -146.48
C GLN A 39 -51.49 37.25 -146.86
N GLU A 40 -51.82 36.10 -146.26
CA GLU A 40 -53.13 35.47 -146.50
C GLU A 40 -54.26 36.23 -145.82
N GLU A 41 -54.00 36.82 -144.65
CA GLU A 41 -54.97 37.63 -143.91
C GLU A 41 -55.16 39.00 -144.59
N ILE A 42 -54.11 39.63 -145.13
CA ILE A 42 -54.20 40.80 -146.02
C ILE A 42 -54.88 40.42 -147.34
N ASN A 43 -54.63 39.25 -147.93
CA ASN A 43 -55.31 38.86 -149.17
C ASN A 43 -56.80 38.57 -148.92
N ARG A 44 -57.18 37.91 -147.82
CA ARG A 44 -58.58 37.73 -147.40
C ARG A 44 -59.24 39.06 -147.07
N LEU A 45 -58.56 39.97 -146.36
CA LEU A 45 -59.06 41.32 -146.11
C LEU A 45 -59.13 42.15 -147.40
N ARG A 46 -58.25 41.92 -148.39
CA ARG A 46 -58.29 42.55 -149.72
C ARG A 46 -59.46 42.01 -150.54
N ASP A 47 -59.72 40.71 -150.55
CA ASP A 47 -60.92 40.11 -151.15
C ASP A 47 -62.23 40.56 -150.47
N VAL A 48 -62.20 40.89 -149.18
CA VAL A 48 -63.33 41.48 -148.45
C VAL A 48 -63.47 42.98 -148.78
N ILE A 49 -62.35 43.71 -148.88
CA ILE A 49 -62.34 45.12 -149.29
C ILE A 49 -62.79 45.28 -150.75
N ASP A 50 -62.40 44.39 -151.66
CA ASP A 50 -62.79 44.41 -153.07
C ASP A 50 -64.27 44.02 -153.24
N ARG A 51 -64.79 43.09 -152.43
CA ARG A 51 -66.25 42.85 -152.32
C ARG A 51 -66.98 44.10 -151.81
N LEU A 52 -66.53 44.68 -150.70
CA LEU A 52 -67.05 45.95 -150.14
C LEU A 52 -66.71 47.21 -150.95
N GLN A 53 -66.02 47.08 -152.09
CA GLN A 53 -65.83 48.14 -153.09
C GLN A 53 -66.66 47.89 -154.37
N LYS A 54 -67.13 46.66 -154.58
CA LYS A 54 -68.08 46.31 -155.64
C LYS A 54 -69.51 46.63 -155.20
N ASP A 55 -69.90 46.15 -154.02
CA ASP A 55 -71.19 46.45 -153.39
C ASP A 55 -71.41 47.96 -153.22
N ARG A 56 -70.32 48.72 -153.04
CA ARG A 56 -70.34 50.19 -152.90
C ARG A 56 -70.57 50.95 -154.21
N ARG A 57 -70.28 50.35 -155.37
CA ARG A 57 -70.52 50.99 -156.68
C ARG A 57 -71.86 50.60 -157.29
N ASP A 58 -72.36 49.42 -156.96
CA ASP A 58 -73.67 48.94 -157.44
C ASP A 58 -74.85 49.45 -156.56
N GLY A 59 -74.59 49.95 -155.35
CA GLY A 59 -75.58 50.64 -154.50
C GLY A 59 -75.86 52.11 -154.86
N GLU A 60 -74.95 52.80 -155.56
CA GLU A 60 -75.00 54.27 -155.76
C GLU A 60 -76.07 54.78 -156.76
N ARG A 61 -76.98 53.93 -157.26
CA ARG A 61 -78.04 54.36 -158.22
C ARG A 61 -79.41 53.67 -158.02
N GLN A 62 -80.00 53.78 -156.83
CA GLN A 62 -81.47 53.67 -156.68
C GLN A 62 -82.03 54.41 -155.45
N THR A 63 -82.54 55.63 -155.71
CA THR A 63 -83.62 56.33 -154.97
C THR A 63 -83.48 56.64 -153.47
N ALA A 64 -82.76 57.73 -153.19
CA ALA A 64 -83.16 58.86 -152.31
C ALA A 64 -83.28 58.74 -150.77
N ASP A 65 -83.52 57.59 -150.14
CA ASP A 65 -83.86 57.54 -148.69
C ASP A 65 -82.72 57.15 -147.70
N ASP A 66 -81.50 56.92 -148.17
CA ASP A 66 -80.46 56.17 -147.40
C ASP A 66 -79.54 57.00 -146.48
N PHE A 67 -79.73 58.34 -146.40
CA PHE A 67 -78.79 59.22 -145.69
C PHE A 67 -78.98 59.27 -144.16
N THR A 68 -80.14 58.86 -143.65
CA THR A 68 -80.48 58.90 -142.21
C THR A 68 -79.91 57.71 -141.42
N LEU A 69 -79.99 56.49 -141.97
CA LEU A 69 -79.58 55.26 -141.28
C LEU A 69 -78.09 55.22 -140.93
N THR A 70 -77.25 55.77 -141.82
CA THR A 70 -75.78 55.77 -141.67
C THR A 70 -75.30 56.64 -140.51
N ALA A 71 -76.06 57.69 -140.15
CA ALA A 71 -75.72 58.56 -139.02
C ALA A 71 -75.99 57.90 -137.66
N GLU A 72 -77.11 57.19 -137.53
CA GLU A 72 -77.49 56.48 -136.29
C GLU A 72 -76.48 55.39 -135.92
N LEU A 73 -75.99 54.62 -136.90
CA LEU A 73 -75.01 53.56 -136.66
C LEU A 73 -73.67 54.10 -136.14
N ARG A 74 -73.19 55.25 -136.63
CA ARG A 74 -71.97 55.89 -136.11
C ARG A 74 -72.13 56.38 -134.68
N TRP A 75 -73.29 56.97 -134.36
CA TRP A 75 -73.60 57.38 -132.99
C TRP A 75 -73.64 56.16 -132.05
N LYS A 76 -74.25 55.06 -132.48
CA LYS A 76 -74.31 53.78 -131.74
C LYS A 76 -72.91 53.22 -131.45
N ILE A 77 -72.01 53.24 -132.42
CA ILE A 77 -70.62 52.76 -132.26
C ILE A 77 -69.87 53.63 -131.25
N ASN A 78 -69.88 54.96 -131.41
CA ASN A 78 -69.21 55.87 -130.48
C ASN A 78 -69.75 55.72 -129.04
N GLN A 79 -71.05 55.48 -128.88
CA GLN A 79 -71.67 55.21 -127.58
C GLN A 79 -71.16 53.89 -126.96
N LEU A 80 -71.08 52.81 -127.75
CA LEU A 80 -70.55 51.52 -127.29
C LEU A 80 -69.03 51.57 -127.00
N GLU A 81 -68.25 52.34 -127.75
CA GLU A 81 -66.82 52.55 -127.47
C GLU A 81 -66.61 53.34 -126.18
N LYS A 82 -67.43 54.36 -125.93
CA LYS A 82 -67.45 55.09 -124.66
C LYS A 82 -67.81 54.17 -123.50
N GLU A 83 -68.88 53.38 -123.62
CA GLU A 83 -69.28 52.41 -122.60
C GLU A 83 -68.18 51.38 -122.33
N LYS A 84 -67.51 50.87 -123.38
CA LYS A 84 -66.35 49.97 -123.24
C LYS A 84 -65.17 50.62 -122.51
N LEU A 85 -64.87 51.90 -122.80
CA LEU A 85 -63.82 52.64 -122.08
C LEU A 85 -64.22 52.85 -120.61
N ASP A 86 -65.47 53.21 -120.33
CA ASP A 86 -65.99 53.37 -118.96
C ASP A 86 -65.93 52.05 -118.18
N PHE A 87 -66.29 50.91 -118.78
CA PHE A 87 -66.13 49.58 -118.18
C PHE A 87 -64.67 49.20 -117.96
N THR A 88 -63.78 49.51 -118.92
CA THR A 88 -62.34 49.23 -118.80
C THR A 88 -61.70 50.09 -117.71
N SER A 89 -62.11 51.35 -117.58
CA SER A 89 -61.66 52.25 -116.51
C SER A 89 -62.08 51.75 -115.14
N LYS A 90 -63.35 51.34 -114.98
CA LYS A 90 -63.85 50.74 -113.72
C LYS A 90 -63.10 49.46 -113.37
N HIS A 91 -62.90 48.57 -114.35
CA HIS A 91 -62.16 47.33 -114.11
C HIS A 91 -60.70 47.59 -113.71
N ASN A 92 -60.02 48.53 -114.37
CA ASN A 92 -58.64 48.91 -114.01
C ASN A 92 -58.57 49.55 -112.61
N GLU A 93 -59.58 50.34 -112.22
CA GLU A 93 -59.68 50.92 -110.88
C GLU A 93 -59.92 49.84 -109.81
N GLU A 94 -60.82 48.89 -110.06
CA GLU A 94 -61.02 47.70 -109.20
C GLU A 94 -59.73 46.86 -109.08
N VAL A 95 -59.06 46.56 -110.19
CA VAL A 95 -57.78 45.82 -110.20
C VAL A 95 -56.72 46.56 -109.39
N SER A 96 -56.56 47.87 -109.58
CA SER A 96 -55.59 48.67 -108.81
C SER A 96 -55.92 48.72 -107.32
N GLN A 97 -57.21 48.77 -106.95
CA GLN A 97 -57.64 48.66 -105.56
C GLN A 97 -57.31 47.27 -104.96
N TYR A 98 -57.53 46.18 -105.71
CA TYR A 98 -57.16 44.83 -105.26
C TYR A 98 -55.65 44.64 -105.18
N GLU A 99 -54.86 45.12 -106.13
CA GLU A 99 -53.39 45.10 -106.07
C GLU A 99 -52.86 45.87 -104.85
N ALA A 100 -53.43 47.04 -104.55
CA ALA A 100 -53.10 47.80 -103.35
C ALA A 100 -53.52 47.09 -102.05
N GLN A 101 -54.63 46.34 -102.04
CA GLN A 101 -55.00 45.47 -100.91
C GLN A 101 -54.01 44.30 -100.75
N VAL A 102 -53.64 43.62 -101.84
CA VAL A 102 -52.66 42.53 -101.84
C VAL A 102 -51.28 43.01 -101.37
N ALA A 103 -50.83 44.19 -101.81
CA ALA A 103 -49.58 44.79 -101.35
C ALA A 103 -49.61 45.09 -99.84
N ARG A 104 -50.72 45.65 -99.32
CA ARG A 104 -50.91 45.89 -97.88
C ARG A 104 -50.91 44.59 -97.07
N LEU A 105 -51.56 43.54 -97.57
CA LEU A 105 -51.59 42.22 -96.92
C LEU A 105 -50.20 41.56 -96.91
N ARG A 106 -49.46 41.60 -98.03
CA ARG A 106 -48.06 41.12 -98.08
C ARG A 106 -47.18 41.83 -97.06
N ALA A 107 -47.23 43.17 -97.01
CA ALA A 107 -46.47 43.97 -96.05
C ALA A 107 -46.93 43.77 -94.58
N GLN A 108 -48.13 43.25 -94.32
CA GLN A 108 -48.55 42.81 -92.99
C GLN A 108 -47.99 41.42 -92.64
N VAL A 109 -48.03 40.48 -93.58
CA VAL A 109 -47.45 39.14 -93.41
C VAL A 109 -45.93 39.22 -93.19
N GLU A 110 -45.21 40.00 -93.99
CA GLU A 110 -43.76 40.21 -93.84
C GLU A 110 -43.39 40.82 -92.47
N ARG A 111 -44.19 41.76 -91.96
CA ARG A 111 -43.99 42.33 -90.61
C ARG A 111 -44.29 41.32 -89.51
N GLY A 112 -45.36 40.54 -89.64
CA GLY A 112 -45.69 39.47 -88.69
C GLY A 112 -44.63 38.37 -88.67
N GLU A 113 -44.07 38.04 -89.84
CA GLU A 113 -42.98 37.09 -90.01
C GLU A 113 -41.68 37.56 -89.36
N ALA A 114 -41.29 38.83 -89.57
CA ALA A 114 -40.13 39.42 -88.90
C ALA A 114 -40.30 39.47 -87.37
N GLN A 115 -41.51 39.77 -86.87
CA GLN A 115 -41.84 39.70 -85.45
C GLN A 115 -41.75 38.27 -84.91
N ARG A 116 -42.28 37.28 -85.64
CA ARG A 116 -42.21 35.86 -85.28
C ARG A 116 -40.75 35.39 -85.15
N GLN A 117 -39.91 35.68 -86.15
CA GLN A 117 -38.49 35.35 -86.13
C GLN A 117 -37.74 36.02 -84.95
N THR A 118 -38.07 37.28 -84.65
CA THR A 118 -37.52 38.00 -83.49
C THR A 118 -37.90 37.33 -82.16
N MET A 119 -39.16 36.91 -82.02
CA MET A 119 -39.63 36.21 -80.82
C MET A 119 -39.04 34.80 -80.70
N GLU A 120 -38.87 34.08 -81.80
CA GLU A 120 -38.20 32.77 -81.82
C GLU A 120 -36.73 32.87 -81.41
N TYR A 121 -36.01 33.90 -81.88
CA TYR A 121 -34.65 34.19 -81.42
C TYR A 121 -34.61 34.49 -79.93
N ASN A 122 -35.47 35.39 -79.43
CA ASN A 122 -35.53 35.73 -78.01
C ASN A 122 -35.84 34.51 -77.12
N VAL A 123 -36.78 33.65 -77.55
CA VAL A 123 -37.09 32.38 -76.88
C VAL A 123 -35.90 31.42 -76.91
N ALA A 124 -35.13 31.36 -78.00
CA ALA A 124 -33.93 30.54 -78.09
C ALA A 124 -32.81 31.02 -77.15
N VAL A 125 -32.61 32.33 -77.01
CA VAL A 125 -31.67 32.95 -76.05
C VAL A 125 -32.08 32.63 -74.62
N VAL A 126 -33.33 32.93 -74.23
CA VAL A 126 -33.84 32.64 -72.88
C VAL A 126 -33.76 31.15 -72.54
N ARG A 127 -34.02 30.25 -73.50
CA ARG A 127 -33.84 28.80 -73.33
C ARG A 127 -32.38 28.39 -73.13
N ARG A 128 -31.44 29.04 -73.82
CA ARG A 128 -30.00 28.82 -73.65
C ARG A 128 -29.55 29.24 -72.26
N ASP A 129 -29.93 30.44 -71.83
CA ASP A 129 -29.51 31.00 -70.55
C ASP A 129 -30.12 30.20 -69.37
N ALA A 130 -31.41 29.87 -69.45
CA ALA A 130 -32.05 28.96 -68.50
C ALA A 130 -31.50 27.52 -68.53
N ALA A 131 -30.78 27.11 -69.59
CA ALA A 131 -30.05 25.83 -69.64
C ALA A 131 -28.60 25.93 -69.14
N VAL A 132 -28.03 27.13 -69.05
CA VAL A 132 -26.75 27.41 -68.38
C VAL A 132 -26.99 27.50 -66.88
N GLU A 133 -27.99 28.26 -66.43
CA GLU A 133 -28.31 28.37 -65.00
C GLU A 133 -28.72 27.05 -64.36
N ARG A 134 -29.44 26.17 -65.08
CA ARG A 134 -29.70 24.80 -64.59
C ARG A 134 -28.42 23.99 -64.41
N ARG A 135 -27.46 24.05 -65.34
CA ARG A 135 -26.16 23.38 -65.19
C ARG A 135 -25.36 23.96 -64.02
N ASN A 136 -25.34 25.29 -63.87
CA ASN A 136 -24.70 25.95 -62.72
C ASN A 136 -25.33 25.51 -61.38
N ALA A 137 -26.65 25.33 -61.33
CA ALA A 137 -27.36 24.83 -60.16
C ALA A 137 -27.08 23.34 -59.90
N GLU A 138 -27.09 22.50 -60.95
CA GLU A 138 -26.74 21.08 -60.87
C GLU A 138 -25.29 20.86 -60.39
N GLU A 139 -24.32 21.67 -60.87
CA GLU A 139 -22.94 21.63 -60.41
C GLU A 139 -22.80 22.06 -58.93
N LYS A 140 -23.51 23.12 -58.51
CA LYS A 140 -23.58 23.54 -57.10
C LYS A 140 -24.18 22.44 -56.21
N MET A 141 -25.28 21.82 -56.63
CA MET A 141 -25.89 20.69 -55.91
C MET A 141 -24.95 19.50 -55.81
N ASN A 142 -24.23 19.15 -56.89
CA ASN A 142 -23.26 18.07 -56.89
C ASN A 142 -22.06 18.35 -55.97
N ASN A 143 -21.61 19.61 -55.86
CA ASN A 143 -20.53 19.98 -54.94
C ASN A 143 -21.02 19.97 -53.48
N LEU A 144 -22.20 20.52 -53.19
CA LEU A 144 -22.82 20.41 -51.86
C LEU A 144 -23.05 18.94 -51.46
N GLY A 145 -23.43 18.06 -52.40
CA GLY A 145 -23.55 16.62 -52.15
C GLY A 145 -22.23 15.94 -51.78
N LYS A 146 -21.12 16.33 -52.43
CA LYS A 146 -19.77 15.84 -52.06
C LYS A 146 -19.34 16.34 -50.68
N ASP A 147 -19.61 17.60 -50.37
CA ASP A 147 -19.24 18.18 -49.08
C ASP A 147 -20.12 17.64 -47.94
N ASN A 148 -21.41 17.39 -48.18
CA ASN A 148 -22.26 16.69 -47.22
C ASN A 148 -21.76 15.26 -46.98
N HIS A 149 -21.40 14.52 -48.04
CA HIS A 149 -20.82 13.18 -47.87
C HIS A 149 -19.50 13.18 -47.09
N ARG A 150 -18.65 14.22 -47.26
CA ARG A 150 -17.44 14.41 -46.42
C ARG A 150 -17.78 14.68 -44.96
N LEU A 151 -18.80 15.50 -44.69
CA LEU A 151 -19.29 15.75 -43.32
C LEU A 151 -19.90 14.50 -42.70
N ASP A 152 -20.62 13.67 -43.47
CA ASP A 152 -21.15 12.38 -43.01
C ASP A 152 -20.01 11.43 -42.62
N VAL A 153 -18.96 11.30 -43.46
CA VAL A 153 -17.77 10.48 -43.14
C VAL A 153 -17.07 10.98 -41.87
N LEU A 154 -16.81 12.29 -41.76
CA LEU A 154 -16.21 12.88 -40.55
C LEU A 154 -17.10 12.69 -39.32
N SER A 155 -18.41 12.76 -39.46
CA SER A 155 -19.37 12.51 -38.38
C SER A 155 -19.39 11.04 -37.95
N SER A 156 -19.18 10.10 -38.87
CA SER A 156 -18.98 8.68 -38.57
C SER A 156 -17.64 8.42 -37.88
N GLU A 157 -16.55 9.03 -38.35
CA GLU A 157 -15.22 8.92 -37.71
C GLU A 157 -15.22 9.49 -36.28
N LEU A 158 -15.86 10.64 -36.06
CA LEU A 158 -15.99 11.22 -34.72
C LEU A 158 -16.85 10.34 -33.80
N ARG A 159 -17.96 9.78 -34.29
CA ARG A 159 -18.78 8.84 -33.52
C ARG A 159 -18.01 7.55 -33.17
N GLN A 160 -17.20 7.04 -34.09
CA GLN A 160 -16.33 5.90 -33.81
C GLN A 160 -15.31 6.23 -32.71
N ARG A 161 -14.63 7.38 -32.81
CA ARG A 161 -13.67 7.83 -31.78
C ARG A 161 -14.31 8.03 -30.41
N VAL A 162 -15.54 8.55 -30.34
CA VAL A 162 -16.29 8.66 -29.08
C VAL A 162 -16.53 7.27 -28.50
N SER A 163 -17.03 6.31 -29.30
CA SER A 163 -17.23 4.92 -28.85
C SER A 163 -15.93 4.19 -28.44
N ASP A 164 -14.81 4.48 -29.10
CA ASP A 164 -13.50 3.93 -28.73
C ASP A 164 -13.01 4.53 -27.39
N LEU A 165 -13.24 5.82 -27.15
CA LEU A 165 -12.90 6.50 -25.90
C LEU A 165 -13.82 6.10 -24.74
N GLU A 166 -15.12 5.90 -24.99
CA GLU A 166 -16.08 5.37 -24.02
C GLU A 166 -15.66 3.98 -23.54
N ARG A 167 -15.36 3.05 -24.45
CA ARG A 167 -14.82 1.72 -24.10
C ARG A 167 -13.48 1.79 -23.36
N ALA A 168 -12.58 2.68 -23.78
CA ALA A 168 -11.32 2.87 -23.06
C ALA A 168 -11.54 3.38 -21.62
N LEU A 169 -12.49 4.29 -21.43
CA LEU A 169 -12.87 4.79 -20.11
C LEU A 169 -13.46 3.67 -19.25
N GLU A 170 -14.43 2.90 -19.76
CA GLU A 170 -15.05 1.76 -19.08
C GLU A 170 -14.00 0.73 -18.62
N ILE A 171 -13.04 0.38 -19.48
CA ILE A 171 -11.93 -0.53 -19.14
C ILE A 171 -11.07 0.06 -18.00
N THR A 172 -10.72 1.35 -18.06
CA THR A 172 -9.94 1.98 -16.98
C THR A 172 -10.72 2.15 -15.68
N GLN A 173 -12.05 2.23 -15.73
CA GLN A 173 -12.90 2.24 -14.55
C GLN A 173 -12.94 0.85 -13.90
N HIS A 174 -13.20 -0.20 -14.67
CA HIS A 174 -13.19 -1.58 -14.17
C HIS A 174 -11.83 -1.95 -13.55
N ALA A 175 -10.72 -1.64 -14.23
CA ALA A 175 -9.39 -1.88 -13.68
C ALA A 175 -9.15 -1.18 -12.33
N ARG A 176 -9.60 0.08 -12.19
CA ARG A 176 -9.50 0.83 -10.91
C ARG A 176 -10.42 0.25 -9.83
N GLU A 177 -11.62 -0.20 -10.19
CA GLU A 177 -12.51 -0.85 -9.24
C GLU A 177 -11.94 -2.18 -8.74
N ASP A 178 -11.28 -2.95 -9.60
CA ASP A 178 -10.64 -4.20 -9.23
C ASP A 178 -9.36 -3.97 -8.41
N ASP A 179 -8.56 -2.94 -8.73
CA ASP A 179 -7.45 -2.47 -7.87
C ASP A 179 -7.96 -2.07 -6.48
N LEU A 180 -9.08 -1.33 -6.39
CA LEU A 180 -9.69 -0.91 -5.12
C LEU A 180 -10.23 -2.12 -4.32
N LYS A 181 -10.85 -3.11 -4.98
CA LYS A 181 -11.26 -4.37 -4.34
C LYS A 181 -10.04 -5.12 -3.80
N GLY A 182 -8.96 -5.20 -4.58
CA GLY A 182 -7.69 -5.79 -4.18
C GLY A 182 -7.12 -5.13 -2.92
N LEU A 183 -6.93 -3.81 -2.94
CA LEU A 183 -6.47 -3.03 -1.79
C LEU A 183 -7.36 -3.19 -0.56
N HIS A 184 -8.68 -3.29 -0.73
CA HIS A 184 -9.61 -3.51 0.37
C HIS A 184 -9.45 -4.92 0.99
N THR A 185 -9.23 -5.95 0.16
CA THR A 185 -8.90 -7.30 0.66
C THR A 185 -7.55 -7.34 1.38
N GLU A 186 -6.52 -6.67 0.86
CA GLU A 186 -5.22 -6.56 1.53
C GLU A 186 -5.33 -5.83 2.88
N LEU A 187 -6.10 -4.75 2.97
CA LEU A 187 -6.36 -4.04 4.23
C LEU A 187 -7.05 -4.97 5.25
N HIS A 188 -8.09 -5.69 4.85
CA HIS A 188 -8.75 -6.65 5.74
C HIS A 188 -7.85 -7.80 6.19
N GLU A 189 -6.95 -8.30 5.33
CA GLU A 189 -5.96 -9.29 5.74
C GLU A 189 -4.94 -8.71 6.72
N ARG A 190 -4.47 -7.47 6.49
CA ARG A 190 -3.58 -6.75 7.40
C ARG A 190 -4.22 -6.50 8.76
N ASP A 191 -5.47 -6.06 8.80
CA ASP A 191 -6.22 -5.86 10.06
C ASP A 191 -6.38 -7.18 10.82
N ARG A 192 -6.70 -8.27 10.11
CA ARG A 192 -6.78 -9.61 10.71
C ARG A 192 -5.43 -10.07 11.30
N LEU A 193 -4.33 -9.79 10.61
CA LEU A 193 -2.97 -10.08 11.10
C LEU A 193 -2.58 -9.19 12.29
N LEU A 194 -2.94 -7.91 12.28
CA LEU A 194 -2.73 -6.99 13.41
C LEU A 194 -3.53 -7.42 14.65
N LEU A 195 -4.79 -7.80 14.49
CA LEU A 195 -5.62 -8.35 15.57
C LEU A 195 -5.01 -9.65 16.14
N SER A 196 -4.51 -10.54 15.27
CA SER A 196 -3.82 -11.77 15.71
C SER A 196 -2.53 -11.46 16.46
N ALA A 197 -1.71 -10.52 15.97
CA ALA A 197 -0.46 -10.13 16.59
C ALA A 197 -0.68 -9.43 17.94
N ASN A 198 -1.71 -8.58 18.05
CA ASN A 198 -2.09 -7.95 19.32
C ASN A 198 -2.53 -8.99 20.35
N ALA A 199 -3.35 -9.97 19.96
CA ALA A 199 -3.76 -11.06 20.86
C ALA A 199 -2.58 -11.92 21.33
N GLU A 200 -1.58 -12.16 20.47
CA GLU A 200 -0.33 -12.82 20.87
C GLU A 200 0.49 -11.95 21.83
N ASN A 201 0.54 -10.63 21.61
CA ASN A 201 1.23 -9.67 22.47
C ASN A 201 0.57 -9.59 23.87
N ASP A 202 -0.76 -9.63 23.95
CA ASP A 202 -1.51 -9.68 25.21
C ASP A 202 -1.21 -10.96 26.00
N LEU A 203 -1.11 -12.12 25.31
CA LEU A 203 -0.71 -13.39 25.92
C LEU A 203 0.74 -13.34 26.44
N LEU A 204 1.67 -12.79 25.66
CA LEU A 204 3.07 -12.62 26.07
C LEU A 204 3.21 -11.64 27.25
N GLN A 205 2.41 -10.57 27.28
CA GLN A 205 2.38 -9.61 28.39
C GLN A 205 1.77 -10.22 29.66
N ALA A 206 0.77 -11.08 29.53
CA ALA A 206 0.23 -11.87 30.64
C ALA A 206 1.26 -12.89 31.17
N GLU A 207 1.99 -13.59 30.29
CA GLU A 207 3.05 -14.50 30.72
C GLU A 207 4.23 -13.76 31.36
N LYS A 208 4.64 -12.61 30.81
CA LYS A 208 5.66 -11.75 31.42
C LYS A 208 5.25 -11.33 32.83
N SER A 209 4.02 -10.86 33.01
CA SER A 209 3.48 -10.48 34.32
C SER A 209 3.50 -11.65 35.32
N ARG A 210 3.19 -12.86 34.86
CA ARG A 210 3.28 -14.11 35.64
C ARG A 210 4.73 -14.45 36.03
N LEU A 211 5.68 -14.27 35.12
CA LEU A 211 7.12 -14.48 35.41
C LEU A 211 7.65 -13.43 36.38
N ASP A 212 7.27 -12.17 36.23
CA ASP A 212 7.62 -11.08 37.16
C ASP A 212 7.08 -11.39 38.58
N THR A 213 5.85 -11.89 38.71
CA THR A 213 5.34 -12.34 40.03
C THR A 213 6.12 -13.51 40.60
N LEU A 214 6.51 -14.50 39.79
CA LEU A 214 7.29 -15.65 40.24
C LEU A 214 8.70 -15.25 40.70
N ILE A 215 9.33 -14.30 39.99
CA ILE A 215 10.64 -13.74 40.36
C ILE A 215 10.52 -12.96 41.69
N GLN A 216 9.45 -12.20 41.89
CA GLN A 216 9.20 -11.50 43.14
C GLN A 216 9.00 -12.48 44.32
N GLU A 217 8.23 -13.55 44.12
CA GLU A 217 8.06 -14.62 45.12
C GLU A 217 9.41 -15.29 45.47
N GLN A 218 10.26 -15.56 44.48
CA GLN A 218 11.60 -16.11 44.74
C GLN A 218 12.49 -15.12 45.50
N ASN A 219 12.48 -13.83 45.15
CA ASN A 219 13.21 -12.80 45.90
C ASN A 219 12.73 -12.70 47.35
N ASP A 220 11.42 -12.74 47.59
CA ASP A 220 10.84 -12.74 48.94
C ASP A 220 11.25 -13.97 49.76
N THR A 221 11.33 -15.16 49.14
CA THR A 221 11.81 -16.38 49.83
C THR A 221 13.31 -16.33 50.13
N LEU A 222 14.13 -15.83 49.19
CA LEU A 222 15.55 -15.61 49.41
C LEU A 222 15.81 -14.60 50.54
N GLN A 223 15.04 -13.50 50.59
CA GLN A 223 15.14 -12.50 51.65
C GLN A 223 14.71 -13.08 53.01
N LYS A 224 13.66 -13.92 53.06
CA LYS A 224 13.27 -14.65 54.28
C LYS A 224 14.39 -15.58 54.76
N MET A 225 14.98 -16.37 53.87
CA MET A 225 16.11 -17.26 54.20
C MET A 225 17.35 -16.48 54.64
N LYS A 226 17.64 -15.33 54.04
CA LYS A 226 18.72 -14.44 54.49
C LYS A 226 18.50 -13.95 55.92
N CYS A 227 17.30 -13.45 56.23
CA CYS A 227 16.91 -13.05 57.58
C CYS A 227 16.93 -14.20 58.61
N GLU A 228 16.73 -15.45 58.19
CA GLU A 228 16.89 -16.64 59.03
C GLU A 228 18.35 -17.01 59.27
N MET A 229 19.17 -16.96 58.23
CA MET A 229 20.61 -17.17 58.31
C MET A 229 21.29 -16.14 59.21
N GLU A 230 20.93 -14.86 59.10
CA GLU A 230 21.40 -13.79 59.97
C GLU A 230 20.95 -13.96 61.43
N ARG A 231 19.75 -14.48 61.68
CA ARG A 231 19.29 -14.84 63.04
C ARG A 231 20.12 -15.98 63.60
N MET A 232 20.30 -17.06 62.83
CA MET A 232 21.13 -18.20 63.21
C MET A 232 22.59 -17.81 63.46
N ASN A 233 23.15 -16.85 62.71
CA ASN A 233 24.51 -16.39 62.94
C ASN A 233 24.65 -15.63 64.27
N ARG A 234 23.73 -14.69 64.55
CA ARG A 234 23.66 -13.97 65.83
C ARG A 234 23.48 -14.92 67.03
N ASP A 235 22.72 -15.99 66.88
CA ASP A 235 22.57 -16.97 67.96
C ASP A 235 23.79 -17.89 68.12
N ARG A 236 24.53 -18.19 67.03
CA ARG A 236 25.86 -18.80 67.12
C ARG A 236 26.85 -17.89 67.84
N GLU A 237 26.93 -16.61 67.46
CA GLU A 237 27.79 -15.60 68.09
C GLU A 237 27.55 -15.53 69.60
N LYS A 238 26.30 -15.31 70.05
CA LYS A 238 25.92 -15.33 71.48
C LYS A 238 26.31 -16.63 72.19
N ASN A 239 26.23 -17.77 71.51
CA ASN A 239 26.63 -19.04 72.11
C ASN A 239 28.16 -19.17 72.20
N THR A 240 28.93 -18.65 71.24
CA THR A 240 30.40 -18.54 71.38
C THR A 240 30.80 -17.57 72.49
N GLU A 241 30.09 -16.46 72.70
CA GLU A 241 30.33 -15.54 73.81
C GLU A 241 30.06 -16.19 75.16
N LYS A 242 28.93 -16.91 75.31
CA LYS A 242 28.65 -17.72 76.52
C LYS A 242 29.75 -18.76 76.79
N LEU A 243 30.26 -19.42 75.75
CA LEU A 243 31.37 -20.38 75.89
C LEU A 243 32.68 -19.68 76.29
N LYS A 244 33.01 -18.52 75.71
CA LYS A 244 34.15 -17.68 76.11
C LYS A 244 34.04 -17.25 77.58
N HIS A 245 32.89 -16.73 78.01
CA HIS A 245 32.66 -16.36 79.41
C HIS A 245 32.82 -17.56 80.35
N LYS A 246 32.26 -18.72 80.00
CA LYS A 246 32.38 -19.94 80.82
C LYS A 246 33.81 -20.46 80.88
N SER A 247 34.58 -20.34 79.78
CA SER A 247 36.01 -20.65 79.77
C SER A 247 36.82 -19.69 80.66
N ILE A 248 36.55 -18.39 80.63
CA ILE A 248 37.18 -17.39 81.52
C ILE A 248 36.84 -17.68 83.00
N GLU A 249 35.59 -18.06 83.28
CA GLU A 249 35.13 -18.41 84.63
C GLU A 249 35.81 -19.70 85.15
N LEU A 250 35.95 -20.72 84.30
CA LEU A 250 36.73 -21.93 84.61
C LEU A 250 38.21 -21.60 84.85
N ASN A 251 38.84 -20.76 84.04
CA ASN A 251 40.23 -20.34 84.26
C ASN A 251 40.40 -19.59 85.59
N ARG A 252 39.46 -18.71 85.96
CA ARG A 252 39.45 -18.04 87.28
C ARG A 252 39.25 -19.02 88.44
N ASN A 253 38.46 -20.07 88.24
CA ASN A 253 38.30 -21.13 89.25
C ASN A 253 39.58 -21.97 89.36
N ALA A 254 40.24 -22.32 88.25
CA ALA A 254 41.52 -23.03 88.23
C ALA A 254 42.62 -22.23 88.92
N GLN A 255 42.74 -20.92 88.63
CA GLN A 255 43.67 -20.02 89.32
C GLN A 255 43.39 -19.91 90.83
N ARG A 256 42.11 -19.92 91.24
CA ARG A 256 41.75 -19.97 92.67
C ARG A 256 42.11 -21.31 93.30
N GLU A 257 41.92 -22.42 92.59
CA GLU A 257 42.30 -23.76 93.06
C GLU A 257 43.83 -23.89 93.18
N GLU A 258 44.58 -23.41 92.19
CA GLU A 258 46.05 -23.36 92.21
C GLU A 258 46.56 -22.49 93.36
N LYS A 259 45.95 -21.33 93.61
CA LYS A 259 46.25 -20.52 94.79
C LYS A 259 45.94 -21.26 96.09
N LEU A 260 44.79 -21.92 96.20
CA LEU A 260 44.43 -22.72 97.39
C LEU A 260 45.38 -23.92 97.59
N ARG A 261 45.90 -24.53 96.51
CA ARG A 261 46.95 -25.55 96.58
C ARG A 261 48.26 -24.94 97.09
N SER A 262 48.66 -23.78 96.59
CA SER A 262 49.86 -23.07 97.07
C SER A 262 49.73 -22.64 98.55
N ASP A 263 48.57 -22.13 98.96
CA ASP A 263 48.27 -21.80 100.36
C ASP A 263 48.26 -23.06 101.25
N LEU A 264 47.77 -24.20 100.74
CA LEU A 264 47.82 -25.50 101.41
C LEU A 264 49.26 -26.05 101.51
N GLU A 265 50.05 -25.96 100.45
CA GLU A 265 51.47 -26.32 100.44
C GLU A 265 52.27 -25.45 101.41
N ALA A 266 52.00 -24.15 101.45
CA ALA A 266 52.59 -23.23 102.44
C ALA A 266 52.15 -23.56 103.88
N ALA A 267 50.90 -23.99 104.08
CA ALA A 267 50.42 -24.47 105.39
C ALA A 267 51.06 -25.80 105.78
N LEU A 268 51.20 -26.76 104.85
CA LEU A 268 51.90 -28.02 105.04
C LEU A 268 53.39 -27.78 105.30
N GLN A 269 54.02 -26.81 104.64
CA GLN A 269 55.40 -26.42 104.90
C GLN A 269 55.55 -25.73 106.26
N LYS A 270 54.55 -24.96 106.73
CA LYS A 270 54.51 -24.45 108.11
C LYS A 270 54.33 -25.56 109.14
N VAL A 271 53.47 -26.55 108.87
CA VAL A 271 53.35 -27.77 109.69
C VAL A 271 54.69 -28.48 109.72
N LYS A 272 55.34 -28.69 108.58
CA LYS A 272 56.67 -29.30 108.47
C LYS A 272 57.76 -28.50 109.19
N VAL A 273 57.68 -27.16 109.22
CA VAL A 273 58.58 -26.29 110.00
C VAL A 273 58.28 -26.38 111.50
N LEU A 274 57.02 -26.55 111.92
CA LEU A 274 56.65 -26.79 113.33
C LEU A 274 57.02 -28.21 113.78
N GLU A 275 56.83 -29.21 112.92
CA GLU A 275 57.35 -30.56 113.09
C GLU A 275 58.87 -30.52 113.20
N GLN A 276 59.56 -29.84 112.28
CA GLN A 276 61.01 -29.58 112.38
C GLN A 276 61.37 -28.76 113.61
N SER A 277 60.51 -27.88 114.13
CA SER A 277 60.75 -27.15 115.37
C SER A 277 60.72 -28.11 116.57
N VAL A 278 59.69 -28.95 116.68
CA VAL A 278 59.56 -30.00 117.70
C VAL A 278 60.67 -31.05 117.55
N GLU A 279 61.00 -31.43 116.33
CA GLU A 279 62.12 -32.32 116.02
C GLU A 279 63.47 -31.61 116.21
N SER A 280 63.52 -30.26 116.22
CA SER A 280 64.71 -29.47 116.59
C SER A 280 64.79 -29.17 118.08
N GLU A 281 63.72 -29.31 118.85
CA GLU A 281 63.76 -29.40 120.32
C GLU A 281 64.25 -30.80 120.72
N ARG A 282 63.76 -31.85 120.05
CA ARG A 282 64.30 -33.22 120.15
C ARG A 282 65.73 -33.32 119.62
N ALA A 283 66.08 -32.59 118.57
CA ALA A 283 67.44 -32.53 118.05
C ALA A 283 68.31 -31.57 118.86
N ALA A 284 67.84 -30.49 119.49
CA ALA A 284 68.64 -29.75 120.46
C ALA A 284 69.09 -30.68 121.61
N HIS A 285 68.25 -31.67 121.95
CA HIS A 285 68.56 -32.75 122.90
C HIS A 285 69.47 -33.86 122.34
N LEU A 286 69.49 -34.13 121.02
CA LEU A 286 70.30 -35.21 120.40
C LEU A 286 71.55 -34.73 119.62
N GLN A 287 71.56 -33.46 119.24
CA GLN A 287 72.49 -32.75 118.35
C GLN A 287 73.35 -31.76 119.13
N SER A 288 73.28 -31.78 120.47
CA SER A 288 74.40 -31.40 121.35
C SER A 288 75.58 -32.40 121.21
N LYS A 289 75.33 -33.63 120.70
CA LYS A 289 76.31 -34.72 120.63
C LYS A 289 76.87 -35.02 119.23
N PHE A 290 76.35 -34.41 118.17
CA PHE A 290 76.69 -34.76 116.77
C PHE A 290 76.91 -33.56 115.82
N ASN A 291 77.00 -32.32 116.33
CA ASN A 291 76.98 -31.11 115.49
C ASN A 291 78.36 -30.58 115.02
N SER A 292 79.48 -31.19 115.41
CA SER A 292 80.80 -30.62 115.08
C SER A 292 81.35 -30.99 113.70
N GLU A 293 80.83 -32.02 113.03
CA GLU A 293 81.46 -32.57 111.81
C GLU A 293 80.59 -32.48 110.55
N VAL A 294 79.25 -32.50 110.65
CA VAL A 294 78.37 -32.47 109.46
C VAL A 294 78.28 -31.07 108.81
N ILE A 295 78.43 -29.99 109.60
CA ILE A 295 78.30 -28.60 109.12
C ILE A 295 79.38 -28.25 108.09
N GLN A 296 80.58 -28.82 108.17
CA GLN A 296 81.68 -28.53 107.23
C GLN A 296 81.52 -29.17 105.86
N MET A 297 80.72 -30.24 105.72
CA MET A 297 80.39 -30.83 104.42
C MET A 297 79.21 -30.11 103.76
N ARG A 298 78.18 -29.75 104.54
CA ARG A 298 76.90 -29.27 103.99
C ARG A 298 76.94 -27.89 103.36
N ILE A 299 77.90 -27.04 103.75
CA ILE A 299 78.09 -25.71 103.15
C ILE A 299 78.55 -25.84 101.69
N ARG A 300 79.41 -26.82 101.39
CA ARG A 300 79.97 -27.03 100.05
C ARG A 300 78.94 -27.52 99.03
N ASP A 301 78.10 -28.49 99.43
CA ASP A 301 76.99 -29.00 98.59
C ASP A 301 75.99 -27.89 98.22
N LEU A 302 75.76 -26.92 99.12
CA LEU A 302 74.80 -25.83 98.94
C LEU A 302 75.33 -24.71 98.04
N GLU A 303 76.63 -24.44 98.07
CA GLU A 303 77.29 -23.49 97.17
C GLU A 303 77.28 -24.00 95.71
N GLU A 304 77.48 -25.31 95.51
CA GLU A 304 77.43 -25.94 94.18
C GLU A 304 76.00 -25.98 93.60
N ALA A 305 74.99 -26.30 94.42
CA ALA A 305 73.59 -26.27 94.00
C ALA A 305 73.10 -24.85 93.64
N LEU A 306 73.57 -23.81 94.35
CA LEU A 306 73.17 -22.42 94.12
C LEU A 306 73.66 -21.88 92.77
N GLU A 307 74.83 -22.30 92.28
CA GLU A 307 75.31 -21.90 90.94
C GLU A 307 74.58 -22.65 89.81
N VAL A 308 74.20 -23.92 90.02
CA VAL A 308 73.33 -24.64 89.08
C VAL A 308 71.96 -23.94 88.97
N GLU A 309 71.38 -23.49 90.09
CA GLU A 309 70.11 -22.76 90.09
C GLU A 309 70.22 -21.36 89.43
N LYS A 310 71.34 -20.65 89.60
CA LYS A 310 71.61 -19.40 88.87
C LYS A 310 71.75 -19.60 87.36
N SER A 311 72.43 -20.66 86.92
CA SER A 311 72.61 -20.95 85.49
C SER A 311 71.28 -21.28 84.80
N SER A 312 70.44 -22.10 85.42
CA SER A 312 69.09 -22.40 84.91
C SER A 312 68.14 -21.19 84.97
N HIS A 313 68.27 -20.29 85.97
CA HIS A 313 67.51 -19.03 85.99
C HIS A 313 67.92 -18.07 84.86
N ALA A 314 69.21 -18.06 84.47
CA ALA A 314 69.71 -17.30 83.33
C ALA A 314 69.19 -17.86 81.99
N GLU A 315 69.13 -19.19 81.85
CA GLU A 315 68.53 -19.86 80.68
C GLU A 315 67.02 -19.57 80.57
N VAL A 316 66.27 -19.66 81.68
CA VAL A 316 64.83 -19.31 81.69
C VAL A 316 64.61 -17.83 81.36
N SER A 317 65.46 -16.93 81.83
CA SER A 317 65.39 -15.49 81.48
C SER A 317 65.68 -15.25 80.00
N SER A 318 66.69 -15.93 79.44
CA SER A 318 67.01 -15.92 78.00
C SER A 318 65.82 -16.42 77.15
N HIS A 319 65.22 -17.56 77.54
CA HIS A 319 64.02 -18.07 76.86
C HIS A 319 62.81 -17.13 76.99
N LEU A 320 62.65 -16.44 78.13
CA LEU A 320 61.59 -15.44 78.32
C LEU A 320 61.80 -14.20 77.41
N GLU A 321 63.04 -13.75 77.24
CA GLU A 321 63.37 -12.65 76.32
C GLU A 321 63.19 -13.05 74.85
N LEU A 322 63.61 -14.25 74.46
CA LEU A 322 63.33 -14.80 73.13
C LEU A 322 61.83 -14.93 72.88
N LEU A 323 61.04 -15.34 73.89
CA LEU A 323 59.59 -15.44 73.78
C LEU A 323 58.93 -14.06 73.64
N LYS A 324 59.38 -13.05 74.41
CA LYS A 324 58.97 -11.64 74.22
C LYS A 324 59.30 -11.12 72.82
N GLN A 325 60.48 -11.46 72.30
CA GLN A 325 60.89 -11.06 70.95
C GLN A 325 59.99 -11.68 69.87
N LYS A 326 59.63 -12.97 70.01
CA LYS A 326 58.66 -13.64 69.13
C LYS A 326 57.24 -13.08 69.27
N PHE A 327 56.79 -12.71 70.47
CA PHE A 327 55.51 -12.00 70.63
C PHE A 327 55.53 -10.64 69.92
N GLY A 328 56.62 -9.87 70.04
CA GLY A 328 56.79 -8.61 69.31
C GLY A 328 56.92 -8.77 67.78
N GLU A 329 57.29 -9.94 67.27
CA GLU A 329 57.18 -10.28 65.83
C GLU A 329 55.74 -10.56 65.43
N VAL A 330 55.01 -11.34 66.23
CA VAL A 330 53.60 -11.64 66.00
C VAL A 330 52.74 -10.37 66.06
N GLU A 331 52.95 -9.48 67.04
CA GLU A 331 52.28 -8.17 67.11
C GLU A 331 52.54 -7.32 65.87
N ARG A 332 53.80 -7.24 65.38
CA ARG A 332 54.11 -6.53 64.12
C ARG A 332 53.42 -7.14 62.90
N THR A 333 53.33 -8.47 62.80
CA THR A 333 52.58 -9.11 61.70
C THR A 333 51.07 -8.90 61.80
N TYR A 334 50.53 -8.86 63.02
CA TYR A 334 49.12 -8.59 63.30
C TYR A 334 48.75 -7.13 62.98
N ASP A 335 49.60 -6.17 63.35
CA ASP A 335 49.40 -4.76 63.00
C ASP A 335 49.49 -4.54 61.49
N HIS A 336 50.39 -5.22 60.78
CA HIS A 336 50.46 -5.16 59.31
C HIS A 336 49.21 -5.76 58.62
N GLU A 337 48.72 -6.91 59.10
CA GLU A 337 47.42 -7.49 58.69
C GLU A 337 46.27 -6.51 58.97
N ARG A 338 46.29 -5.82 60.11
CA ARG A 338 45.27 -4.86 60.51
C ARG A 338 45.28 -3.58 59.67
N GLU A 339 46.45 -3.04 59.32
CA GLU A 339 46.59 -1.93 58.38
C GLU A 339 46.08 -2.32 56.99
N LYS A 340 46.48 -3.49 56.48
CA LYS A 340 46.02 -4.03 55.20
C LYS A 340 44.51 -4.27 55.18
N SER A 341 43.94 -4.77 56.28
CA SER A 341 42.49 -4.89 56.49
C SER A 341 41.81 -3.51 56.46
N HIS A 342 42.37 -2.51 57.15
CA HIS A 342 41.87 -1.13 57.10
C HIS A 342 41.94 -0.54 55.68
N GLU A 343 43.02 -0.75 54.92
CA GLU A 343 43.08 -0.32 53.51
C GLU A 343 41.99 -0.98 52.66
N THR A 344 41.76 -2.29 52.81
CA THR A 344 40.70 -2.97 52.04
C THR A 344 39.32 -2.47 52.43
N SER A 345 39.07 -2.17 53.72
CA SER A 345 37.85 -1.53 54.20
C SER A 345 37.67 -0.11 53.66
N GLN A 346 38.74 0.68 53.57
CA GLN A 346 38.71 2.01 52.94
C GLN A 346 38.41 1.93 51.43
N LYS A 347 39.02 0.98 50.70
CA LYS A 347 38.74 0.73 49.28
C LYS A 347 37.29 0.29 49.06
N LEU A 348 36.75 -0.54 49.95
CA LEU A 348 35.37 -1.03 49.88
C LEU A 348 34.36 0.10 50.19
N THR A 349 34.59 0.90 51.23
CA THR A 349 33.75 2.07 51.55
C THR A 349 33.87 3.19 50.51
N GLN A 350 34.97 3.27 49.75
CA GLN A 350 35.04 4.15 48.58
C GLN A 350 34.15 3.64 47.45
N LEU A 351 34.21 2.35 47.12
CA LEU A 351 33.31 1.74 46.12
C LEU A 351 31.82 1.86 46.50
N GLU A 352 31.48 1.76 47.78
CA GLU A 352 30.11 2.02 48.26
C GLU A 352 29.67 3.47 48.03
N LYS A 353 30.56 4.45 48.24
CA LYS A 353 30.29 5.86 47.93
C LYS A 353 30.15 6.09 46.43
N ASP A 354 31.01 5.49 45.62
CA ASP A 354 30.98 5.62 44.15
C ASP A 354 29.69 4.97 43.58
N PHE A 355 29.23 3.87 44.18
CA PHE A 355 27.93 3.28 43.85
C PHE A 355 26.75 4.15 44.31
N LEU A 356 26.83 4.77 45.49
CA LEU A 356 25.81 5.69 45.99
C LEU A 356 25.70 6.96 45.13
N THR A 357 26.81 7.53 44.69
CA THR A 357 26.81 8.70 43.78
C THR A 357 26.28 8.33 42.40
N MET A 358 26.73 7.21 41.81
CA MET A 358 26.16 6.69 40.55
C MET A 358 24.64 6.44 40.66
N LYS A 359 24.17 5.95 41.82
CA LYS A 359 22.74 5.75 42.09
C LYS A 359 21.97 7.07 42.22
N THR A 360 22.54 8.09 42.87
CA THR A 360 21.90 9.42 42.93
C THR A 360 21.85 10.09 41.56
N ASP A 361 22.89 9.92 40.75
CA ASP A 361 22.94 10.47 39.39
C ASP A 361 21.88 9.82 38.50
N LEU A 362 21.78 8.48 38.52
CA LEU A 362 20.73 7.74 37.78
C LEU A 362 19.32 8.11 38.24
N ASN A 363 19.09 8.27 39.54
CA ASN A 363 17.80 8.75 40.05
C ASN A 363 17.51 10.18 39.55
N SER A 364 18.50 11.08 39.57
CA SER A 364 18.32 12.45 39.09
C SER A 364 18.00 12.50 37.59
N GLN A 365 18.62 11.64 36.77
CA GLN A 365 18.31 11.50 35.34
C GLN A 365 16.89 10.96 35.13
N LEU A 366 16.48 9.96 35.90
CA LEU A 366 15.12 9.41 35.85
C LEU A 366 14.07 10.47 36.24
N ASP A 367 14.32 11.26 37.28
CA ASP A 367 13.41 12.33 37.69
C ASP A 367 13.40 13.50 36.70
N HIS A 368 14.52 13.79 36.03
CA HIS A 368 14.58 14.74 34.91
C HIS A 368 13.76 14.24 33.70
N GLN A 369 13.81 12.94 33.38
CA GLN A 369 12.96 12.34 32.35
C GLN A 369 11.46 12.37 32.72
N LYS A 370 11.12 12.14 34.00
CA LYS A 370 9.73 12.28 34.48
C LYS A 370 9.24 13.72 34.36
N ALA A 371 10.06 14.71 34.71
CA ALA A 371 9.74 16.12 34.57
C ALA A 371 9.49 16.50 33.09
N ALA A 372 10.39 16.11 32.19
CA ALA A 372 10.23 16.32 30.76
C ALA A 372 8.97 15.62 30.18
N SER A 373 8.64 14.41 30.66
CA SER A 373 7.43 13.70 30.29
C SER A 373 6.15 14.40 30.80
N ALA A 374 6.18 14.95 32.02
CA ALA A 374 5.07 15.73 32.56
C ALA A 374 4.85 17.04 31.79
N GLU A 375 5.92 17.73 31.38
CA GLU A 375 5.85 18.94 30.56
C GLU A 375 5.29 18.64 29.16
N LEU A 376 5.72 17.54 28.52
CA LEU A 376 5.23 17.10 27.21
C LEU A 376 3.75 16.68 27.27
N ASN A 377 3.32 16.01 28.36
CA ASN A 377 1.90 15.73 28.60
C ASN A 377 1.08 17.01 28.80
N GLY A 378 1.60 18.02 29.50
CA GLY A 378 0.95 19.32 29.66
C GLY A 378 0.78 20.05 28.32
N GLN A 379 1.78 20.00 27.44
CA GLN A 379 1.69 20.53 26.07
C GLN A 379 0.62 19.78 25.25
N LEU A 380 0.55 18.45 25.36
CA LEU A 380 -0.47 17.63 24.69
C LEU A 380 -1.90 17.96 25.17
N GLU A 381 -2.09 18.20 26.47
CA GLU A 381 -3.38 18.64 27.02
C GLU A 381 -3.76 20.05 26.57
N GLN A 382 -2.79 20.96 26.45
CA GLN A 382 -3.02 22.29 25.88
C GLN A 382 -3.43 22.22 24.40
N GLU A 383 -2.73 21.46 23.55
CA GLU A 383 -3.12 21.29 22.14
C GLU A 383 -4.50 20.64 22.00
N ARG A 384 -4.87 19.69 22.89
CA ARG A 384 -6.23 19.13 22.94
C ARG A 384 -7.28 20.20 23.28
N ALA A 385 -7.01 21.07 24.25
CA ALA A 385 -7.91 22.16 24.61
C ALA A 385 -8.05 23.22 23.49
N GLU A 386 -6.98 23.46 22.73
CA GLU A 386 -7.01 24.35 21.55
C GLU A 386 -7.74 23.70 20.35
N SER A 387 -7.57 22.40 20.14
CA SER A 387 -8.33 21.61 19.15
C SER A 387 -9.83 21.61 19.43
N VAL A 388 -10.25 21.45 20.70
CA VAL A 388 -11.66 21.57 21.10
C VAL A 388 -12.21 22.97 20.83
N LYS A 389 -11.44 24.04 21.09
CA LYS A 389 -11.85 25.42 20.74
C LYS A 389 -11.97 25.65 19.23
N LEU A 390 -11.13 25.01 18.41
CA LEU A 390 -11.22 25.08 16.96
C LEU A 390 -12.44 24.31 16.43
N SER A 391 -12.72 23.12 16.97
CA SER A 391 -13.91 22.33 16.63
C SER A 391 -15.21 23.09 16.91
N VAL A 392 -15.34 23.75 18.06
CA VAL A 392 -16.52 24.60 18.37
C VAL A 392 -16.69 25.75 17.36
N LYS A 393 -15.60 26.42 16.97
CA LYS A 393 -15.65 27.49 15.95
C LYS A 393 -16.02 26.97 14.56
N LEU A 394 -15.63 25.74 14.23
CA LEU A 394 -15.97 25.10 12.96
C LEU A 394 -17.47 24.78 12.92
N GLN A 395 -18.01 24.22 14.01
CA GLN A 395 -19.44 23.98 14.18
C GLN A 395 -20.28 25.28 14.13
N GLU A 396 -19.77 26.39 14.67
CA GLU A 396 -20.38 27.72 14.53
C GLU A 396 -20.39 28.20 13.05
N GLN A 397 -19.33 27.93 12.28
CA GLN A 397 -19.27 28.28 10.85
C GLN A 397 -20.22 27.42 10.00
N GLU A 398 -20.30 26.12 10.24
CA GLU A 398 -21.27 25.23 9.57
C GLU A 398 -22.70 25.69 9.80
N LYS A 399 -23.02 26.12 11.03
CA LYS A 399 -24.33 26.68 11.37
C LYS A 399 -24.62 27.95 10.56
N VAL A 400 -23.68 28.89 10.50
CA VAL A 400 -23.82 30.12 9.69
C VAL A 400 -23.92 29.81 8.18
N TRP A 401 -23.26 28.74 7.70
CA TRP A 401 -23.36 28.31 6.31
C TRP A 401 -24.74 27.72 5.99
N THR A 402 -25.26 26.84 6.85
CA THR A 402 -26.62 26.28 6.69
C THR A 402 -27.72 27.33 6.78
N GLU A 403 -27.59 28.31 7.69
CA GLU A 403 -28.49 29.46 7.78
C GLU A 403 -28.52 30.24 6.44
N ARG A 404 -27.35 30.51 5.83
CA ARG A 404 -27.26 31.16 4.50
C ARG A 404 -27.79 30.32 3.34
N GLN A 405 -27.56 29.00 3.35
CA GLN A 405 -28.13 28.07 2.37
C GLN A 405 -29.66 28.11 2.38
N GLN A 406 -30.26 28.29 3.57
CA GLN A 406 -31.69 28.41 3.75
C GLN A 406 -32.22 29.78 3.27
N GLU A 407 -31.49 30.88 3.52
CA GLU A 407 -31.81 32.21 2.95
C GLU A 407 -31.78 32.22 1.41
N VAL A 408 -30.79 31.57 0.80
CA VAL A 408 -30.69 31.44 -0.67
C VAL A 408 -31.88 30.65 -1.23
N SER A 409 -32.25 29.55 -0.59
CA SER A 409 -33.43 28.75 -0.97
C SER A 409 -34.72 29.59 -0.94
N GLN A 410 -34.92 30.39 0.12
CA GLN A 410 -36.08 31.28 0.24
C GLN A 410 -36.11 32.39 -0.82
N MET A 411 -34.94 32.97 -1.17
CA MET A 411 -34.84 33.91 -2.30
C MET A 411 -35.20 33.25 -3.63
N GLN A 412 -34.84 31.98 -3.82
CA GLN A 412 -35.08 31.24 -5.05
C GLN A 412 -36.57 30.87 -5.20
N GLU A 413 -37.25 30.49 -4.11
CA GLU A 413 -38.70 30.33 -4.07
C GLU A 413 -39.45 31.65 -4.36
N ALA A 414 -39.01 32.77 -3.78
CA ALA A 414 -39.58 34.08 -4.06
C ALA A 414 -39.41 34.51 -5.53
N MET A 415 -38.29 34.14 -6.16
CA MET A 415 -38.02 34.39 -7.58
C MET A 415 -38.95 33.58 -8.50
N VAL A 416 -39.20 32.31 -8.16
CA VAL A 416 -40.18 31.45 -8.88
C VAL A 416 -41.61 31.99 -8.71
N SER A 417 -41.98 32.46 -7.52
CA SER A 417 -43.29 33.09 -7.27
C SER A 417 -43.47 34.38 -8.09
N MET A 418 -42.42 35.19 -8.25
CA MET A 418 -42.44 36.36 -9.12
C MET A 418 -42.57 35.99 -10.60
N GLN A 419 -41.88 34.94 -11.07
CA GLN A 419 -42.01 34.47 -12.44
C GLN A 419 -43.45 34.03 -12.74
N GLN A 420 -44.06 33.27 -11.82
CA GLN A 420 -45.45 32.82 -11.95
C GLN A 420 -46.45 33.99 -12.01
N SER A 421 -46.21 35.11 -11.32
CA SER A 421 -47.10 36.28 -11.39
C SER A 421 -46.97 37.05 -12.72
N TYR A 422 -45.78 37.06 -13.35
CA TYR A 422 -45.60 37.56 -14.72
C TYR A 422 -46.34 36.69 -15.76
N ASP A 423 -46.33 35.36 -15.60
CA ASP A 423 -47.04 34.45 -16.52
C ASP A 423 -48.58 34.59 -16.40
N HIS A 424 -49.09 34.86 -15.19
CA HIS A 424 -50.51 35.17 -14.98
C HIS A 424 -50.88 36.52 -15.62
N LEU A 425 -50.03 37.55 -15.51
CA LEU A 425 -50.26 38.84 -16.17
C LEU A 425 -50.37 38.71 -17.70
N LEU A 426 -49.49 37.93 -18.32
CA LEU A 426 -49.55 37.68 -19.77
C LEU A 426 -50.86 36.99 -20.17
N SER A 427 -51.33 36.05 -19.35
CA SER A 427 -52.59 35.34 -19.54
C SER A 427 -53.82 36.26 -19.40
N ASP A 428 -53.83 37.15 -18.40
CA ASP A 428 -54.90 38.13 -18.19
C ASP A 428 -54.99 39.15 -19.33
N ILE A 429 -53.83 39.60 -19.85
CA ILE A 429 -53.77 40.50 -21.02
C ILE A 429 -54.32 39.79 -22.27
N ASP A 430 -53.95 38.53 -22.50
CA ASP A 430 -54.47 37.74 -23.63
C ASP A 430 -55.98 37.50 -23.51
N GLN A 431 -56.53 37.27 -22.30
CA GLN A 431 -57.98 37.16 -22.11
C GLN A 431 -58.71 38.47 -22.44
N VAL A 432 -58.20 39.62 -22.01
CA VAL A 432 -58.80 40.93 -22.33
C VAL A 432 -58.74 41.23 -23.84
N LEU A 433 -57.65 40.85 -24.52
CA LEU A 433 -57.50 40.96 -25.97
C LEU A 433 -58.48 40.02 -26.71
N GLN A 434 -58.62 38.77 -26.28
CA GLN A 434 -59.58 37.82 -26.85
C GLN A 434 -61.03 38.28 -26.68
N GLN A 435 -61.40 38.83 -25.52
CA GLN A 435 -62.73 39.40 -25.28
C GLN A 435 -63.04 40.55 -26.25
N TYR A 436 -62.06 41.40 -26.54
CA TYR A 436 -62.19 42.45 -27.57
C TYR A 436 -62.33 41.88 -28.99
N GLN A 437 -61.56 40.84 -29.30
CA GLN A 437 -61.56 40.22 -30.63
C GLN A 437 -62.88 39.49 -30.93
N GLN A 438 -63.52 38.90 -29.92
CA GLN A 438 -64.86 38.29 -30.04
C GLN A 438 -65.97 39.34 -30.20
N GLN A 439 -65.86 40.52 -29.57
CA GLN A 439 -66.81 41.63 -29.77
C GLN A 439 -66.70 42.29 -31.16
N GLY A 440 -65.57 42.16 -31.85
CA GLY A 440 -65.38 42.66 -33.21
C GLY A 440 -66.15 41.90 -34.30
N ALA A 441 -66.65 40.69 -34.01
CA ALA A 441 -67.23 39.78 -35.00
C ALA A 441 -68.77 39.86 -35.17
N THR A 442 -69.47 40.61 -34.32
CA THR A 442 -70.95 40.66 -34.29
C THR A 442 -71.57 42.00 -34.71
N LEU A 443 -70.80 42.84 -35.41
CA LEU A 443 -71.23 44.17 -35.88
C LEU A 443 -71.35 44.28 -37.41
N ALA A 444 -71.95 43.26 -38.03
CA ALA A 444 -72.23 43.23 -39.47
C ALA A 444 -73.68 42.82 -39.80
N HIS A 445 -74.68 43.33 -39.05
CA HIS A 445 -76.02 43.60 -39.59
C HIS A 445 -76.89 44.47 -38.65
N ASN A 446 -77.52 45.49 -39.25
CA ASN A 446 -78.75 46.19 -38.84
C ASN A 446 -78.69 47.28 -37.72
N THR A 447 -78.79 48.54 -38.19
CA THR A 447 -79.61 49.67 -37.68
C THR A 447 -79.74 49.98 -36.17
N GLU A 448 -79.31 51.21 -35.83
CA GLU A 448 -79.96 52.17 -34.92
C GLU A 448 -80.45 51.70 -33.54
N ASP A 449 -79.68 51.97 -32.48
CA ASP A 449 -79.96 53.04 -31.50
C ASP A 449 -78.73 53.28 -30.57
N GLY A 450 -78.73 54.36 -29.79
CA GLY A 450 -77.55 54.89 -29.10
C GLY A 450 -77.11 54.15 -27.83
N GLY A 451 -75.81 53.81 -27.77
CA GLY A 451 -75.15 53.37 -26.54
C GLY A 451 -73.62 53.37 -26.69
N LYS A 452 -72.94 54.46 -26.29
CA LYS A 452 -71.47 54.52 -26.30
C LYS A 452 -70.90 53.55 -25.24
N PRO A 453 -70.04 52.58 -25.59
CA PRO A 453 -69.27 51.84 -24.60
C PRO A 453 -68.19 52.74 -23.98
N ASN A 454 -68.03 52.70 -22.65
CA ASN A 454 -67.15 53.60 -21.90
C ASN A 454 -65.66 53.23 -22.03
N ALA A 455 -65.02 53.63 -23.14
CA ALA A 455 -63.58 53.50 -23.34
C ALA A 455 -62.73 54.10 -22.19
N SER A 456 -63.25 55.11 -21.47
CA SER A 456 -62.57 55.71 -20.31
C SER A 456 -62.32 54.72 -19.17
N ALA A 457 -63.28 53.83 -18.87
CA ALA A 457 -63.16 52.89 -17.75
C ALA A 457 -62.09 51.82 -18.02
N LEU A 458 -62.02 51.34 -19.27
CA LEU A 458 -60.99 50.42 -19.74
C LEU A 458 -59.59 51.06 -19.70
N MET A 459 -59.46 52.31 -20.14
CA MET A 459 -58.18 53.04 -20.07
C MET A 459 -57.73 53.32 -18.64
N ASP A 460 -58.64 53.47 -17.68
CA ASP A 460 -58.30 53.64 -16.27
C ASP A 460 -57.95 52.32 -15.56
N ILE A 461 -58.56 51.21 -15.96
CA ILE A 461 -58.14 49.86 -15.53
C ILE A 461 -56.73 49.57 -16.08
N LEU A 462 -56.49 49.77 -17.37
CA LEU A 462 -55.18 49.62 -18.00
C LEU A 462 -54.12 50.55 -17.37
N ARG A 463 -54.46 51.81 -17.05
CA ARG A 463 -53.54 52.72 -16.34
C ARG A 463 -53.18 52.22 -14.94
N ARG A 464 -54.14 51.69 -14.16
CA ARG A 464 -53.87 51.15 -12.82
C ARG A 464 -53.00 49.90 -12.86
N ILE A 465 -53.28 49.01 -13.81
CA ILE A 465 -52.46 47.82 -14.10
C ILE A 465 -51.04 48.25 -14.47
N LEU A 466 -50.87 49.12 -15.47
CA LEU A 466 -49.54 49.61 -15.90
C LEU A 466 -48.79 50.34 -14.79
N HIS A 467 -49.47 51.11 -13.93
CA HIS A 467 -48.82 51.82 -12.82
C HIS A 467 -48.35 50.87 -11.71
N TYR A 468 -49.13 49.85 -11.38
CA TYR A 468 -48.75 48.80 -10.44
C TYR A 468 -47.49 48.06 -10.93
N TYR A 469 -47.48 47.62 -12.20
CA TYR A 469 -46.32 46.93 -12.77
C TYR A 469 -45.10 47.82 -12.98
N ASN A 470 -45.27 49.11 -13.29
CA ASN A 470 -44.15 50.05 -13.36
C ASN A 470 -43.48 50.25 -11.98
N THR A 471 -44.24 50.21 -10.88
CA THR A 471 -43.69 50.26 -9.51
C THR A 471 -42.94 48.97 -9.17
N GLN A 472 -43.53 47.80 -9.44
CA GLN A 472 -42.87 46.50 -9.27
C GLN A 472 -41.58 46.36 -10.09
N LEU A 473 -41.54 46.90 -11.31
CA LEU A 473 -40.37 46.86 -12.17
C LEU A 473 -39.25 47.78 -11.65
N GLN A 474 -39.58 48.92 -11.02
CA GLN A 474 -38.60 49.75 -10.30
C GLN A 474 -38.03 49.04 -9.06
N GLU A 475 -38.86 48.34 -8.29
CA GLU A 475 -38.41 47.52 -7.14
C GLU A 475 -37.48 46.38 -7.61
N SER A 476 -37.84 45.69 -8.69
CA SER A 476 -37.02 44.65 -9.33
C SER A 476 -35.65 45.18 -9.80
N VAL A 477 -35.60 46.38 -10.40
CA VAL A 477 -34.34 47.02 -10.80
C VAL A 477 -33.43 47.32 -9.60
N ILE A 478 -33.98 47.72 -8.44
CA ILE A 478 -33.20 47.95 -7.22
C ILE A 478 -32.61 46.62 -6.70
N VAL A 479 -33.37 45.53 -6.72
CA VAL A 479 -32.87 44.19 -6.35
C VAL A 479 -31.77 43.73 -7.33
N MET A 480 -31.98 43.93 -8.64
CA MET A 480 -31.00 43.58 -9.68
C MET A 480 -29.69 44.39 -9.56
N GLN A 481 -29.74 45.65 -9.11
CA GLN A 481 -28.56 46.46 -8.83
C GLN A 481 -27.78 45.95 -7.61
N LYS A 482 -28.48 45.52 -6.54
CA LYS A 482 -27.84 44.88 -5.36
C LYS A 482 -27.17 43.57 -5.75
N LEU A 483 -27.88 42.70 -6.48
CA LEU A 483 -27.34 41.41 -6.93
C LEU A 483 -26.09 41.60 -7.80
N ASN A 484 -26.09 42.57 -8.72
CA ASN A 484 -24.92 42.91 -9.52
C ASN A 484 -23.73 43.43 -8.69
N HIS A 485 -23.98 44.09 -7.56
CA HIS A 485 -22.90 44.51 -6.66
C HIS A 485 -22.30 43.31 -5.93
N GLU A 486 -23.12 42.38 -5.45
CA GLU A 486 -22.67 41.13 -4.81
C GLU A 486 -21.93 40.20 -5.78
N VAL A 487 -22.36 40.10 -7.04
CA VAL A 487 -21.65 39.34 -8.08
C VAL A 487 -20.25 39.92 -8.30
N ARG A 488 -20.10 41.24 -8.38
CA ARG A 488 -18.77 41.88 -8.51
C ARG A 488 -17.86 41.62 -7.31
N GLN A 489 -18.40 41.67 -6.08
CA GLN A 489 -17.63 41.31 -4.88
C GLN A 489 -17.22 39.82 -4.90
N LYS A 490 -18.06 38.94 -5.44
CA LYS A 490 -17.72 37.52 -5.64
C LYS A 490 -16.64 37.35 -6.71
N ASP A 491 -16.68 38.08 -7.82
CA ASP A 491 -15.61 38.07 -8.84
C ASP A 491 -14.26 38.58 -8.27
N GLU A 492 -14.28 39.63 -7.44
CA GLU A 492 -13.10 40.12 -6.72
C GLU A 492 -12.52 39.06 -5.77
N THR A 493 -13.35 38.33 -5.02
CA THR A 493 -12.85 37.23 -4.16
C THR A 493 -12.40 36.00 -4.95
N ILE A 494 -13.03 35.67 -6.08
CA ILE A 494 -12.58 34.58 -6.97
C ILE A 494 -11.20 34.91 -7.56
N THR A 495 -10.97 36.13 -8.02
CA THR A 495 -9.66 36.54 -8.56
C THR A 495 -8.57 36.59 -7.47
N ASP A 496 -8.93 36.91 -6.22
CA ASP A 496 -8.00 36.82 -5.08
C ASP A 496 -7.64 35.37 -4.71
N LEU A 497 -8.60 34.44 -4.77
CA LEU A 497 -8.37 33.00 -4.60
C LEU A 497 -7.51 32.42 -5.72
N GLN A 498 -7.76 32.81 -6.98
CA GLN A 498 -6.93 32.40 -8.13
C GLN A 498 -5.47 32.86 -7.96
N ARG A 499 -5.23 34.07 -7.46
CA ARG A 499 -3.88 34.57 -7.15
C ARG A 499 -3.20 33.73 -6.07
N LYS A 500 -3.92 33.40 -4.99
CA LYS A 500 -3.41 32.54 -3.90
C LYS A 500 -3.08 31.12 -4.37
N ILE A 501 -3.85 30.56 -5.30
CA ILE A 501 -3.54 29.26 -5.93
C ILE A 501 -2.22 29.35 -6.71
N GLN A 502 -2.04 30.37 -7.57
CA GLN A 502 -0.79 30.59 -8.30
C GLN A 502 0.42 30.80 -7.38
N GLU A 503 0.26 31.50 -6.25
CA GLU A 503 1.30 31.63 -5.22
C GLU A 503 1.61 30.31 -4.49
N CYS A 504 0.61 29.43 -4.31
CA CYS A 504 0.83 28.06 -3.80
C CYS A 504 1.57 27.19 -4.81
N GLU A 505 1.21 27.24 -6.10
CA GLU A 505 1.89 26.53 -7.18
C GLU A 505 3.37 26.97 -7.30
N ALA A 506 3.64 28.28 -7.29
CA ALA A 506 4.99 28.83 -7.31
C ALA A 506 5.83 28.36 -6.10
N ARG A 507 5.23 28.34 -4.89
CA ARG A 507 5.89 27.78 -3.70
C ARG A 507 6.14 26.27 -3.82
N GLY A 508 5.23 25.52 -4.46
CA GLY A 508 5.41 24.10 -4.78
C GLY A 508 6.62 23.84 -5.69
N VAL A 509 6.86 24.70 -6.68
CA VAL A 509 8.06 24.63 -7.54
C VAL A 509 9.33 24.84 -6.71
N CYS A 510 9.40 25.89 -5.89
CA CYS A 510 10.57 26.16 -5.03
C CYS A 510 10.86 25.00 -4.06
N VAL A 511 9.84 24.41 -3.44
CA VAL A 511 10.01 23.24 -2.56
C VAL A 511 10.50 22.02 -3.34
N ASN A 512 10.02 21.79 -4.57
CA ASN A 512 10.50 20.70 -5.42
C ASN A 512 11.98 20.88 -5.82
N GLU A 513 12.43 22.11 -6.06
CA GLU A 513 13.85 22.40 -6.29
C GLU A 513 14.71 22.14 -5.04
N GLU A 514 14.22 22.53 -3.86
CA GLU A 514 14.92 22.23 -2.60
C GLU A 514 14.96 20.71 -2.29
N VAL A 515 13.90 19.97 -2.60
CA VAL A 515 13.90 18.50 -2.52
C VAL A 515 14.92 17.87 -3.47
N LYS A 516 15.08 18.40 -4.69
CA LYS A 516 16.14 17.95 -5.62
C LYS A 516 17.54 18.26 -5.05
N ARG A 517 17.73 19.44 -4.46
CA ARG A 517 18.99 19.84 -3.80
C ARG A 517 19.32 18.92 -2.63
N LEU A 518 18.35 18.63 -1.76
CA LEU A 518 18.52 17.71 -0.62
C LEU A 518 18.83 16.28 -1.07
N ARG A 519 18.18 15.77 -2.13
CA ARG A 519 18.52 14.46 -2.73
C ARG A 519 19.98 14.41 -3.23
N ALA A 520 20.47 15.48 -3.86
CA ALA A 520 21.87 15.58 -4.27
C ALA A 520 22.84 15.61 -3.06
N CYS A 521 22.51 16.38 -2.01
CA CYS A 521 23.29 16.39 -0.76
C CYS A 521 23.35 15.01 -0.09
N VAL A 522 22.25 14.25 -0.06
CA VAL A 522 22.19 12.88 0.48
C VAL A 522 23.03 11.92 -0.38
N ALA A 523 22.99 12.05 -1.71
CA ALA A 523 23.83 11.24 -2.60
C ALA A 523 25.34 11.48 -2.38
N ASN A 524 25.72 12.74 -2.15
CA ASN A 524 27.10 13.13 -1.82
C ASN A 524 27.52 12.61 -0.44
N ALA A 525 26.71 12.81 0.61
CA ALA A 525 26.98 12.26 1.94
C ALA A 525 27.09 10.72 1.94
N ALA A 526 26.30 10.04 1.10
CA ALA A 526 26.41 8.60 0.89
C ALA A 526 27.69 8.19 0.13
N ALA A 527 28.30 9.08 -0.66
CA ALA A 527 29.61 8.88 -1.27
C ALA A 527 30.75 9.11 -0.26
N ASP A 528 30.65 10.14 0.57
CA ASP A 528 31.60 10.44 1.64
C ASP A 528 31.65 9.31 2.67
N LEU A 529 30.49 8.76 3.07
CA LEU A 529 30.41 7.57 3.93
C LEU A 529 31.03 6.31 3.29
N ARG A 530 30.98 6.18 1.96
CA ARG A 530 31.69 5.09 1.24
C ARG A 530 33.20 5.32 1.26
N SER A 531 33.65 6.56 1.05
CA SER A 531 35.07 6.94 1.15
C SER A 531 35.64 6.69 2.55
N LEU A 532 34.94 7.14 3.59
CA LEU A 532 35.32 6.91 4.99
C LEU A 532 35.35 5.42 5.36
N ARG A 533 34.43 4.59 4.83
CA ARG A 533 34.50 3.14 5.00
C ARG A 533 35.74 2.52 4.36
N MET A 534 36.12 2.96 3.15
CA MET A 534 37.35 2.50 2.51
C MET A 534 38.60 2.91 3.31
N GLN A 535 38.64 4.15 3.83
CA GLN A 535 39.71 4.61 4.71
C GLN A 535 39.78 3.81 6.01
N HIS A 536 38.64 3.47 6.62
CA HIS A 536 38.59 2.62 7.81
C HIS A 536 39.05 1.18 7.51
N THR A 537 38.76 0.62 6.33
CA THR A 537 39.32 -0.68 5.96
C THR A 537 40.84 -0.60 5.76
N ASP A 538 41.35 0.46 5.15
CA ASP A 538 42.79 0.64 4.95
C ASP A 538 43.53 0.81 6.28
N THR A 539 43.06 1.67 7.20
CA THR A 539 43.67 1.82 8.53
C THR A 539 43.60 0.54 9.35
N GLN A 540 42.50 -0.22 9.27
CA GLN A 540 42.40 -1.55 9.89
C GLN A 540 43.44 -2.52 9.34
N THR A 541 43.69 -2.55 8.02
CA THR A 541 44.75 -3.40 7.45
C THR A 541 46.16 -2.96 7.85
N GLN A 542 46.39 -1.65 8.00
CA GLN A 542 47.67 -1.13 8.49
C GLN A 542 47.90 -1.47 9.96
N MET A 543 46.87 -1.36 10.81
CA MET A 543 46.94 -1.75 12.22
C MET A 543 47.23 -3.26 12.36
N ASN A 544 46.56 -4.11 11.58
CA ASN A 544 46.82 -5.56 11.57
C ASN A 544 48.27 -5.87 11.15
N LYS A 545 48.82 -5.16 10.16
CA LYS A 545 50.24 -5.31 9.75
C LYS A 545 51.21 -4.88 10.84
N LEU A 546 50.95 -3.76 11.53
CA LEU A 546 51.77 -3.29 12.65
C LEU A 546 51.73 -4.26 13.84
N GLN A 547 50.56 -4.83 14.16
CA GLN A 547 50.43 -5.87 15.18
C GLN A 547 51.22 -7.12 14.81
N GLN A 548 51.21 -7.52 13.54
CA GLN A 548 51.98 -8.67 13.06
C GLN A 548 53.50 -8.40 13.06
N GLN A 549 53.95 -7.20 12.72
CA GLN A 549 55.36 -6.80 12.89
C GLN A 549 55.78 -6.83 14.37
N HIS A 550 54.97 -6.26 15.27
CA HIS A 550 55.28 -6.28 16.71
C HIS A 550 55.35 -7.72 17.26
N HIS A 551 54.50 -8.63 16.78
CA HIS A 551 54.58 -10.05 17.15
C HIS A 551 55.89 -10.70 16.68
N ASN A 552 56.30 -10.44 15.44
CA ASN A 552 57.56 -10.92 14.89
C ASN A 552 58.77 -10.35 15.67
N ASP A 553 58.81 -9.04 15.95
CA ASP A 553 59.85 -8.39 16.77
C ASP A 553 59.97 -9.02 18.16
N CYS A 554 58.85 -9.35 18.80
CA CYS A 554 58.84 -10.06 20.08
C CYS A 554 59.42 -11.47 19.95
N GLN A 555 59.11 -12.19 18.87
CA GLN A 555 59.64 -13.52 18.60
C GLN A 555 61.15 -13.48 18.33
N GLU A 556 61.63 -12.51 17.55
CA GLU A 556 63.06 -12.30 17.29
C GLU A 556 63.83 -12.00 18.59
N LYS A 557 63.33 -11.07 19.43
CA LYS A 557 63.91 -10.78 20.75
C LYS A 557 63.96 -12.01 21.67
N LEU A 558 62.93 -12.86 21.63
CA LEU A 558 62.89 -14.12 22.38
C LEU A 558 63.95 -15.12 21.87
N THR A 559 64.12 -15.25 20.55
CA THR A 559 65.17 -16.11 19.97
C THR A 559 66.58 -15.61 20.27
N PHE A 560 66.78 -14.29 20.28
CA PHE A 560 68.06 -13.68 20.69
C PHE A 560 68.39 -14.00 22.16
N LEU A 561 67.43 -13.81 23.08
CA LEU A 561 67.60 -14.16 24.50
C LEU A 561 67.88 -15.65 24.71
N HIS A 562 67.18 -16.53 23.99
CA HIS A 562 67.44 -17.97 24.04
C HIS A 562 68.86 -18.33 23.55
N THR A 563 69.35 -17.65 22.51
CA THR A 563 70.71 -17.83 21.97
C THR A 563 71.78 -17.29 22.93
N LEU A 564 71.52 -16.17 23.61
CA LEU A 564 72.40 -15.61 24.63
C LEU A 564 72.50 -16.53 25.86
N TYR A 565 71.36 -17.07 26.29
CA TYR A 565 71.27 -18.04 27.39
C TYR A 565 72.07 -19.32 27.11
N GLN A 566 71.97 -19.88 25.90
CA GLN A 566 72.80 -21.03 25.51
C GLN A 566 74.30 -20.72 25.45
N ARG A 567 74.70 -19.48 25.11
CA ARG A 567 76.13 -19.08 25.15
C ARG A 567 76.67 -18.91 26.56
N LEU A 568 75.87 -18.39 27.49
CA LEU A 568 76.24 -18.28 28.91
C LEU A 568 76.42 -19.65 29.57
N LEU A 569 75.55 -20.62 29.25
CA LEU A 569 75.69 -22.01 29.73
C LEU A 569 76.95 -22.72 29.24
N ALA A 570 77.61 -22.23 28.19
CA ALA A 570 78.81 -22.83 27.61
C ALA A 570 80.14 -22.20 28.09
N GLY A 571 80.11 -21.20 28.99
CA GLY A 571 81.20 -20.23 29.17
C GLY A 571 81.81 -20.05 30.57
N CYS A 572 81.84 -21.07 31.43
CA CYS A 572 82.32 -20.93 32.82
C CYS A 572 83.74 -21.50 33.07
N VAL A 573 84.80 -20.70 32.86
CA VAL A 573 86.17 -20.94 33.41
C VAL A 573 86.88 -19.61 33.70
N LEU A 574 87.80 -19.63 34.69
CA LEU A 574 88.72 -18.59 35.25
C LEU A 574 88.24 -18.10 36.62
N LEU A 575 89.01 -18.19 37.72
CA LEU A 575 90.43 -17.85 37.90
C LEU A 575 91.22 -18.82 38.83
N THR A 576 92.55 -18.80 38.74
CA THR A 576 93.51 -19.51 39.61
C THR A 576 94.21 -18.58 40.62
N PRO A 577 94.58 -19.05 41.83
CA PRO A 577 95.36 -18.28 42.81
C PRO A 577 96.86 -18.64 42.82
N PRO A 578 97.77 -17.73 43.23
CA PRO A 578 99.15 -18.06 43.56
C PRO A 578 99.38 -18.27 45.08
N HIS A 579 100.37 -19.08 45.44
CA HIS A 579 100.66 -19.49 46.81
C HIS A 579 101.77 -18.67 47.52
N SER A 580 101.73 -18.78 48.85
CA SER A 580 102.71 -18.44 49.89
C SER A 580 104.21 -18.37 49.55
N MET A 581 104.96 -17.57 50.31
CA MET A 581 106.07 -18.08 51.14
C MET A 581 106.25 -17.23 52.42
N LEU A 582 106.49 -17.91 53.55
CA LEU A 582 106.94 -17.33 54.81
C LEU A 582 108.47 -17.50 54.90
N GLY A 583 109.19 -16.40 55.13
CA GLY A 583 110.63 -16.38 55.40
C GLY A 583 110.94 -15.21 56.33
N SER A 584 111.94 -15.37 57.22
CA SER A 584 112.22 -14.43 58.29
C SER A 584 112.67 -13.05 57.79
N PHE A 585 111.76 -12.08 57.74
CA PHE A 585 112.08 -10.69 57.51
C PHE A 585 112.92 -10.11 58.66
N SER A 586 114.03 -9.47 58.35
CA SER A 586 114.65 -8.52 59.28
C SER A 586 113.73 -7.31 59.50
N TRP A 587 113.88 -6.61 60.61
CA TRP A 587 113.02 -5.46 60.93
C TRP A 587 113.10 -4.33 59.88
N ALA A 588 114.24 -4.20 59.20
CA ALA A 588 114.40 -3.29 58.06
C ALA A 588 113.54 -3.72 56.87
N GLU A 589 113.59 -5.00 56.49
CA GLU A 589 112.81 -5.53 55.35
C GLU A 589 111.29 -5.50 55.65
N LEU A 590 110.90 -5.80 56.88
CA LEU A 590 109.50 -5.70 57.30
C LEU A 590 109.02 -4.24 57.32
N SER A 591 109.88 -3.30 57.72
CA SER A 591 109.60 -1.86 57.62
C SER A 591 109.48 -1.39 56.18
N THR A 592 110.32 -1.87 55.26
CA THR A 592 110.18 -1.54 53.82
C THR A 592 108.94 -2.18 53.19
N VAL A 593 108.58 -3.40 53.57
CA VAL A 593 107.36 -4.07 53.08
C VAL A 593 106.11 -3.38 53.63
N VAL A 594 106.09 -2.97 54.90
CA VAL A 594 105.01 -2.17 55.47
C VAL A 594 104.94 -0.79 54.81
N GLN A 595 106.07 -0.14 54.54
CA GLN A 595 106.10 1.14 53.82
C GLN A 595 105.59 0.99 52.38
N GLU A 596 106.04 -0.02 51.62
CA GLU A 596 105.52 -0.32 50.27
C GLU A 596 104.02 -0.64 50.31
N HIS A 597 103.52 -1.37 51.32
CA HIS A 597 102.10 -1.61 51.48
C HIS A 597 101.32 -0.33 51.81
N VAL A 598 101.84 0.56 52.66
CA VAL A 598 101.23 1.86 52.97
C VAL A 598 101.23 2.77 51.73
N ASP A 599 102.34 2.86 51.00
CA ASP A 599 102.45 3.66 49.78
C ASP A 599 101.54 3.11 48.67
N ARG A 600 101.44 1.79 48.54
CA ARG A 600 100.54 1.13 47.59
C ARG A 600 99.07 1.31 47.96
N LEU A 601 98.71 1.17 49.24
CA LEU A 601 97.35 1.47 49.72
C LEU A 601 96.99 2.95 49.56
N THR A 602 97.96 3.87 49.76
CA THR A 602 97.76 5.30 49.55
C THR A 602 97.60 5.63 48.07
N SER A 603 98.37 4.98 47.20
CA SER A 603 98.19 5.03 45.74
C SER A 603 96.82 4.50 45.31
N ASP A 604 96.44 3.31 45.76
CA ASP A 604 95.15 2.68 45.44
C ASP A 604 93.96 3.49 45.96
N LEU A 605 94.08 4.10 47.15
CA LEU A 605 93.09 5.04 47.70
C LEU A 605 93.01 6.33 46.87
N SER A 606 94.14 6.88 46.41
CA SER A 606 94.15 8.06 45.54
C SER A 606 93.51 7.77 44.17
N ALA A 607 93.76 6.58 43.62
CA ALA A 607 93.15 6.11 42.37
C ALA A 607 91.66 5.79 42.53
N ALA A 608 91.24 5.29 43.70
CA ALA A 608 89.82 5.14 44.05
C ALA A 608 89.13 6.51 44.14
N ASN A 609 89.73 7.49 44.82
CA ASN A 609 89.19 8.85 44.92
C ASN A 609 89.08 9.53 43.55
N GLN A 610 90.06 9.36 42.65
CA GLN A 610 89.95 9.85 41.27
C GLN A 610 88.81 9.18 40.48
N LYS A 611 88.56 7.88 40.69
CA LYS A 611 87.42 7.18 40.09
C LYS A 611 86.09 7.67 40.65
N VAL A 612 86.01 7.96 41.95
CA VAL A 612 84.80 8.56 42.58
C VAL A 612 84.52 9.92 41.96
N LEU A 613 85.50 10.82 41.89
CA LEU A 613 85.35 12.14 41.24
C LEU A 613 84.90 12.04 39.77
N CYS A 614 85.44 11.06 39.02
CA CYS A 614 84.98 10.79 37.65
C CYS A 614 83.52 10.33 37.62
N LEU A 615 83.11 9.41 38.51
CA LEU A 615 81.74 8.92 38.60
C LEU A 615 80.76 10.01 39.03
N GLU A 616 81.14 10.88 39.97
CA GLU A 616 80.37 12.06 40.38
C GLU A 616 80.09 12.98 39.17
N SER A 617 81.11 13.35 38.40
CA SER A 617 80.93 14.17 37.18
C SER A 617 80.04 13.50 36.12
N VAL A 618 80.08 12.17 35.99
CA VAL A 618 79.20 11.40 35.09
C VAL A 618 77.77 11.34 35.62
N CYS A 619 77.58 11.26 36.93
CA CYS A 619 76.27 11.31 37.58
C CYS A 619 75.63 12.71 37.44
N GLU A 620 76.40 13.79 37.63
CA GLU A 620 75.96 15.17 37.38
C GLU A 620 75.56 15.37 35.91
N GLY A 621 76.40 14.93 34.96
CA GLY A 621 76.09 14.99 33.53
C GLY A 621 74.83 14.20 33.15
N LYS A 622 74.61 13.02 33.75
CA LYS A 622 73.38 12.22 33.57
C LYS A 622 72.17 12.89 34.21
N SER A 623 72.31 13.52 35.38
CA SER A 623 71.25 14.27 36.05
C SER A 623 70.78 15.46 35.19
N ALA A 624 71.72 16.25 34.67
CA ALA A 624 71.42 17.35 33.75
C ALA A 624 70.74 16.88 32.46
N ALA A 625 71.16 15.73 31.90
CA ALA A 625 70.49 15.13 30.76
C ALA A 625 69.07 14.63 31.09
N LEU A 626 68.87 14.04 32.27
CA LEU A 626 67.56 13.59 32.75
C LEU A 626 66.59 14.78 32.89
N GLU A 627 67.05 15.92 33.42
CA GLU A 627 66.23 17.13 33.53
C GLU A 627 65.90 17.76 32.17
N SER A 628 66.82 17.70 31.20
CA SER A 628 66.52 18.12 29.83
C SER A 628 65.39 17.26 29.21
N VAL A 629 65.43 15.94 29.45
CA VAL A 629 64.36 15.02 29.01
C VAL A 629 63.06 15.25 29.80
N SER A 630 63.14 15.53 31.10
CA SER A 630 61.97 15.85 31.95
C SER A 630 61.23 17.10 31.46
N ALA A 631 61.98 18.12 31.01
CA ALA A 631 61.42 19.35 30.44
C ALA A 631 60.81 19.11 29.05
N GLN A 632 61.45 18.31 28.19
CA GLN A 632 60.93 17.97 26.86
C GLN A 632 59.65 17.11 26.93
N LEU A 633 59.55 16.20 27.90
CA LEU A 633 58.34 15.42 28.14
C LEU A 633 57.19 16.30 28.61
N ARG A 634 57.42 17.21 29.56
CA ARG A 634 56.41 18.19 30.01
C ARG A 634 55.89 19.06 28.86
N HIS A 635 56.77 19.63 28.03
CA HIS A 635 56.36 20.40 26.85
C HIS A 635 55.55 19.54 25.85
N ARG A 636 55.90 18.25 25.68
CA ARG A 636 55.11 17.34 24.83
C ARG A 636 53.72 17.09 25.42
N GLU A 637 53.64 16.83 26.72
CA GLU A 637 52.39 16.61 27.45
C GLU A 637 51.47 17.84 27.38
N GLU A 638 51.99 19.04 27.61
CA GLU A 638 51.28 20.32 27.44
C GLU A 638 50.76 20.49 26.01
N SER A 639 51.59 20.20 24.99
CA SER A 639 51.16 20.30 23.58
C SER A 639 50.05 19.29 23.22
N TRP A 640 50.09 18.08 23.78
CA TRP A 640 49.08 17.05 23.60
C TRP A 640 47.78 17.37 24.35
N SER A 641 47.89 17.93 25.55
CA SER A 641 46.74 18.41 26.32
C SER A 641 46.01 19.51 25.56
N LYS A 642 46.75 20.48 25.02
CA LYS A 642 46.18 21.57 24.21
C LYS A 642 45.52 21.07 22.93
N GLN A 643 46.18 20.16 22.19
CA GLN A 643 45.58 19.54 21.01
C GLN A 643 44.30 18.72 21.35
N ARG A 644 44.25 18.10 22.53
CA ARG A 644 43.07 17.38 23.03
C ARG A 644 41.92 18.35 23.37
N GLU A 645 42.21 19.50 23.99
CA GLU A 645 41.23 20.56 24.22
C GLU A 645 40.70 21.15 22.92
N ASP A 646 41.58 21.45 21.95
CA ASP A 646 41.19 21.92 20.61
C ASP A 646 40.29 20.90 19.89
N LEU A 647 40.60 19.61 19.97
CA LEU A 647 39.75 18.55 19.41
C LEU A 647 38.40 18.46 20.14
N ASN A 648 38.39 18.58 21.46
CA ASN A 648 37.16 18.52 22.27
C ASN A 648 36.25 19.74 22.04
N THR A 649 36.82 20.94 21.85
CA THR A 649 36.05 22.13 21.46
C THR A 649 35.47 22.00 20.05
N GLN A 650 36.20 21.38 19.11
CA GLN A 650 35.65 21.04 17.78
C GLN A 650 34.52 20.00 17.86
N HIS A 651 34.68 18.91 18.62
CA HIS A 651 33.63 17.91 18.81
C HIS A 651 32.37 18.47 19.49
N THR A 652 32.53 19.30 20.53
CA THR A 652 31.39 19.97 21.19
C THR A 652 30.71 20.99 20.28
N HIS A 653 31.45 21.70 19.42
CA HIS A 653 30.86 22.56 18.40
C HIS A 653 30.08 21.77 17.35
N LEU A 654 30.65 20.67 16.83
CA LEU A 654 29.99 19.80 15.86
C LEU A 654 28.72 19.16 16.44
N ASN A 655 28.76 18.70 17.69
CA ASN A 655 27.58 18.18 18.40
C ASN A 655 26.49 19.23 18.56
N LYS A 656 26.82 20.49 18.87
CA LYS A 656 25.84 21.59 18.93
C LYS A 656 25.22 21.86 17.55
N GLN A 657 26.01 21.85 16.48
CA GLN A 657 25.48 21.97 15.10
C GLN A 657 24.56 20.80 14.72
N LEU A 658 24.91 19.57 15.12
CA LEU A 658 24.07 18.39 14.89
C LEU A 658 22.77 18.45 15.70
N GLN A 659 22.83 18.86 16.97
CA GLN A 659 21.64 19.07 17.81
C GLN A 659 20.70 20.12 17.22
N HIS A 660 21.21 21.26 16.73
CA HIS A 660 20.38 22.25 16.03
C HIS A 660 19.77 21.70 14.74
N LYS A 661 20.53 20.96 13.91
CA LYS A 661 19.98 20.31 12.72
C LYS A 661 18.90 19.27 13.05
N ILE A 662 19.07 18.51 14.13
CA ILE A 662 18.05 17.55 14.60
C ILE A 662 16.81 18.30 15.08
N GLN A 663 16.94 19.39 15.85
CA GLN A 663 15.81 20.22 16.27
C GLN A 663 15.05 20.83 15.08
N ASP A 664 15.75 21.35 14.07
CA ASP A 664 15.10 21.88 12.86
C ASP A 664 14.41 20.79 12.04
N LEU A 665 15.00 19.60 11.92
CA LEU A 665 14.35 18.45 11.26
C LEU A 665 13.11 17.99 12.04
N SER A 666 13.17 17.92 13.37
CA SER A 666 12.00 17.60 14.21
C SER A 666 10.89 18.64 14.06
N ARG A 667 11.23 19.93 13.99
CA ARG A 667 10.26 21.02 13.74
C ARG A 667 9.64 20.92 12.35
N GLN A 668 10.42 20.57 11.34
CA GLN A 668 9.90 20.31 9.98
C GLN A 668 9.02 19.06 9.93
N LEU A 669 9.36 18.00 10.67
CA LEU A 669 8.55 16.79 10.81
C LEU A 669 7.21 17.09 11.47
N GLN A 670 7.18 17.80 12.59
CA GLN A 670 5.94 18.25 13.25
C GLN A 670 5.07 19.11 12.33
N GLN A 671 5.67 20.00 11.53
CA GLN A 671 4.93 20.78 10.54
C GLN A 671 4.42 19.93 9.36
N ALA A 672 5.10 18.84 9.00
CA ALA A 672 4.62 17.90 8.00
C ALA A 672 3.48 17.03 8.56
N GLU A 673 3.61 16.52 9.78
CA GLU A 673 2.55 15.79 10.50
C GLU A 673 1.29 16.64 10.66
N GLY A 674 1.41 17.91 11.05
CA GLY A 674 0.25 18.82 11.13
C GLY A 674 -0.47 18.99 9.78
N ARG A 675 0.27 19.00 8.67
CA ARG A 675 -0.32 19.01 7.31
C ARG A 675 -0.96 17.67 6.97
N VAL A 676 -0.32 16.54 7.29
CA VAL A 676 -0.88 15.20 7.08
C VAL A 676 -2.20 15.06 7.84
N ARG A 677 -2.24 15.41 9.13
CA ARG A 677 -3.48 15.40 9.93
C ARG A 677 -4.57 16.31 9.37
N SER A 678 -4.21 17.47 8.80
CA SER A 678 -5.19 18.35 8.13
C SER A 678 -5.71 17.77 6.80
N LEU A 679 -4.88 17.02 6.07
CA LEU A 679 -5.28 16.32 4.85
C LEU A 679 -6.11 15.06 5.15
N GLU A 680 -5.78 14.34 6.21
CA GLU A 680 -6.58 13.22 6.74
C GLU A 680 -7.97 13.70 7.18
N HIS A 681 -8.07 14.83 7.88
CA HIS A 681 -9.37 15.43 8.22
C HIS A 681 -10.17 15.82 6.98
N ALA A 682 -9.55 16.52 6.02
CA ALA A 682 -10.19 16.88 4.75
C ALA A 682 -10.60 15.65 3.92
N HIS A 683 -9.84 14.55 3.99
CA HIS A 683 -10.19 13.28 3.37
C HIS A 683 -11.42 12.66 4.03
N CYS A 684 -11.46 12.58 5.36
CA CYS A 684 -12.64 12.11 6.10
C CYS A 684 -13.90 12.96 5.83
N GLU A 685 -13.76 14.28 5.71
CA GLU A 685 -14.85 15.19 5.30
C GLU A 685 -15.30 14.91 3.86
N GLN A 686 -14.36 14.72 2.92
CA GLN A 686 -14.67 14.36 1.54
C GLN A 686 -15.28 12.95 1.41
N GLU A 687 -14.89 11.98 2.23
CA GLU A 687 -15.50 10.65 2.29
C GLU A 687 -16.91 10.70 2.86
N GLN A 688 -17.16 11.51 3.89
CA GLN A 688 -18.50 11.73 4.43
C GLN A 688 -19.40 12.43 3.40
N GLU A 689 -18.88 13.44 2.71
CA GLU A 689 -19.62 14.13 1.64
C GLU A 689 -19.84 13.21 0.43
N ALA A 690 -18.88 12.38 0.05
CA ALA A 690 -19.03 11.37 -1.00
C ALA A 690 -20.09 10.32 -0.63
N MET A 691 -20.09 9.83 0.62
CA MET A 691 -21.15 8.94 1.13
C MET A 691 -22.52 9.63 1.15
N ARG A 692 -22.58 10.92 1.52
CA ARG A 692 -23.81 11.73 1.50
C ARG A 692 -24.35 11.91 0.07
N LEU A 693 -23.47 12.24 -0.88
CA LEU A 693 -23.80 12.37 -2.30
C LEU A 693 -24.20 11.03 -2.92
N GLN A 694 -23.53 9.93 -2.57
CA GLN A 694 -23.91 8.57 -2.99
C GLN A 694 -25.28 8.17 -2.40
N GLY A 695 -25.58 8.58 -1.17
CA GLY A 695 -26.91 8.46 -0.56
C GLY A 695 -28.00 9.22 -1.32
N LEU A 696 -27.70 10.42 -1.82
CA LEU A 696 -28.62 11.22 -2.65
C LEU A 696 -28.78 10.63 -4.05
N VAL A 697 -27.68 10.25 -4.73
CA VAL A 697 -27.72 9.64 -6.06
C VAL A 697 -28.47 8.30 -6.03
N SER A 698 -28.30 7.49 -4.99
CA SER A 698 -29.07 6.26 -4.79
C SER A 698 -30.53 6.49 -4.35
N ALA A 699 -30.89 7.70 -3.89
CA ALA A 699 -32.28 8.11 -3.73
C ALA A 699 -32.90 8.50 -5.08
N CYS A 700 -32.28 9.41 -5.83
CA CYS A 700 -32.75 9.82 -7.15
C CYS A 700 -32.84 8.62 -8.13
N GLY A 701 -31.85 7.73 -8.15
CA GLY A 701 -31.89 6.52 -8.98
C GLY A 701 -33.02 5.55 -8.61
N ARG A 702 -33.49 5.53 -7.35
CA ARG A 702 -34.69 4.78 -6.96
C ARG A 702 -35.98 5.45 -7.43
N GLU A 703 -36.04 6.78 -7.39
CA GLU A 703 -37.18 7.54 -7.92
C GLU A 703 -37.30 7.38 -9.45
N GLU A 704 -36.19 7.51 -10.18
CA GLU A 704 -36.13 7.25 -11.62
C GLU A 704 -36.54 5.81 -11.98
N ALA A 705 -36.03 4.80 -11.25
CA ALA A 705 -36.41 3.41 -11.48
C ALA A 705 -37.91 3.15 -11.21
N CYS A 706 -38.46 3.73 -10.14
CA CYS A 706 -39.90 3.68 -9.83
C CYS A 706 -40.75 4.35 -10.92
N LEU A 707 -40.31 5.50 -11.45
CA LEU A 707 -40.98 6.21 -12.55
C LEU A 707 -40.92 5.40 -13.86
N LEU A 708 -39.75 4.83 -14.21
CA LEU A 708 -39.59 3.97 -15.37
C LEU A 708 -40.44 2.69 -15.27
N ALA A 709 -40.53 2.08 -14.08
CA ALA A 709 -41.42 0.95 -13.83
C ALA A 709 -42.90 1.34 -14.02
N ALA A 710 -43.32 2.52 -13.55
CA ALA A 710 -44.66 3.04 -13.78
C ALA A 710 -44.95 3.27 -15.27
N CYS A 711 -44.03 3.91 -16.00
CA CYS A 711 -44.13 4.12 -17.44
C CYS A 711 -44.22 2.79 -18.21
N GLY A 712 -43.43 1.78 -17.84
CA GLY A 712 -43.47 0.45 -18.44
C GLY A 712 -44.81 -0.26 -18.23
N VAL A 713 -45.35 -0.19 -17.00
CA VAL A 713 -46.67 -0.74 -16.66
C VAL A 713 -47.79 -0.04 -17.45
N LEU A 714 -47.79 1.30 -17.49
CA LEU A 714 -48.78 2.09 -18.21
C LEU A 714 -48.71 1.89 -19.73
N ALA A 715 -47.50 1.78 -20.31
CA ALA A 715 -47.32 1.42 -21.72
C ALA A 715 -47.88 0.03 -22.04
N GLY A 716 -47.75 -0.93 -21.11
CA GLY A 716 -48.41 -2.23 -21.16
C GLY A 716 -49.94 -2.11 -21.22
N CYS A 717 -50.54 -1.27 -20.38
CA CYS A 717 -51.98 -0.98 -20.39
C CYS A 717 -52.44 -0.37 -21.73
N VAL A 718 -51.73 0.64 -22.24
CA VAL A 718 -52.03 1.28 -23.53
C VAL A 718 -51.93 0.27 -24.68
N ARG A 719 -50.95 -0.63 -24.66
CA ARG A 719 -50.83 -1.72 -25.66
C ARG A 719 -51.99 -2.72 -25.57
N GLY A 720 -52.48 -3.01 -24.36
CA GLY A 720 -53.69 -3.80 -24.13
C GLY A 720 -54.95 -3.13 -24.69
N LEU A 721 -55.16 -1.86 -24.36
CA LEU A 721 -56.25 -1.03 -24.87
C LEU A 721 -56.24 -0.94 -26.40
N ARG A 722 -55.09 -0.65 -27.02
CA ARG A 722 -54.95 -0.62 -28.48
C ARG A 722 -55.36 -1.95 -29.13
N ARG A 723 -54.97 -3.10 -28.57
CA ARG A 723 -55.40 -4.42 -29.05
C ARG A 723 -56.92 -4.60 -28.97
N GLN A 724 -57.55 -4.17 -27.87
CA GLN A 724 -59.01 -4.20 -27.71
C GLN A 724 -59.73 -3.29 -28.72
N VAL A 725 -59.23 -2.06 -28.94
CA VAL A 725 -59.75 -1.14 -29.96
C VAL A 725 -59.62 -1.73 -31.37
N CYS A 726 -58.47 -2.31 -31.73
CA CYS A 726 -58.31 -2.97 -33.01
C CYS A 726 -59.28 -4.15 -33.21
N ALA A 727 -59.53 -4.95 -32.16
CA ALA A 727 -60.51 -6.03 -32.21
C ALA A 727 -61.95 -5.51 -32.41
N LEU A 728 -62.32 -4.41 -31.74
CA LEU A 728 -63.62 -3.76 -31.91
C LEU A 728 -63.79 -3.14 -33.32
N VAL A 729 -62.75 -2.52 -33.87
CA VAL A 729 -62.74 -2.00 -35.25
C VAL A 729 -62.93 -3.13 -36.26
N TRP A 730 -62.27 -4.27 -36.05
CA TRP A 730 -62.46 -5.46 -36.89
C TRP A 730 -63.88 -6.02 -36.79
N GLN A 731 -64.43 -6.16 -35.58
CA GLN A 731 -65.82 -6.59 -35.38
C GLN A 731 -66.83 -5.63 -36.04
N LYS A 732 -66.60 -4.32 -35.97
CA LYS A 732 -67.40 -3.29 -36.65
C LYS A 732 -67.34 -3.45 -38.17
N ALA A 733 -66.15 -3.67 -38.74
CA ALA A 733 -65.98 -3.86 -40.18
C ALA A 733 -66.74 -5.10 -40.69
N VAL A 734 -66.60 -6.24 -39.99
CA VAL A 734 -67.35 -7.48 -40.31
C VAL A 734 -68.86 -7.26 -40.22
N LEU A 735 -69.35 -6.54 -39.20
CA LEU A 735 -70.77 -6.20 -39.08
C LEU A 735 -71.25 -5.28 -40.22
N GLN A 736 -70.45 -4.28 -40.61
CA GLN A 736 -70.77 -3.39 -41.73
C GLN A 736 -70.84 -4.17 -43.05
N GLU A 737 -69.89 -5.06 -43.33
CA GLU A 737 -69.89 -5.91 -44.52
C GLU A 737 -71.16 -6.79 -44.59
N ARG A 738 -71.56 -7.40 -43.46
CA ARG A 738 -72.79 -8.22 -43.39
C ARG A 738 -74.07 -7.38 -43.56
N MET A 739 -74.10 -6.13 -43.08
CA MET A 739 -75.22 -5.21 -43.38
C MET A 739 -75.28 -4.86 -44.87
N CYS A 740 -74.16 -4.49 -45.48
CA CYS A 740 -74.07 -4.21 -46.91
C CYS A 740 -74.53 -5.41 -47.76
N GLY A 741 -74.09 -6.63 -47.42
CA GLY A 741 -74.53 -7.86 -48.09
C GLY A 741 -76.03 -8.14 -47.94
N ALA A 742 -76.64 -7.75 -46.81
CA ALA A 742 -78.08 -7.85 -46.59
C ALA A 742 -78.87 -6.82 -47.41
N ASP A 743 -78.33 -5.61 -47.61
CA ASP A 743 -78.93 -4.58 -48.47
C ASP A 743 -78.81 -4.91 -49.97
N VAL A 744 -77.69 -5.51 -50.40
CA VAL A 744 -77.57 -6.06 -51.77
C VAL A 744 -78.63 -7.14 -52.00
N LEU A 745 -78.74 -8.14 -51.12
CA LEU A 745 -79.78 -9.18 -51.18
C LEU A 745 -81.19 -8.58 -51.21
N ARG A 746 -81.46 -7.56 -50.40
CA ARG A 746 -82.74 -6.85 -50.35
C ARG A 746 -83.04 -6.13 -51.67
N SER A 747 -82.03 -5.55 -52.32
CA SER A 747 -82.15 -4.93 -53.64
C SER A 747 -82.41 -5.97 -54.74
N GLU A 748 -81.80 -7.14 -54.64
CA GLU A 748 -81.86 -8.21 -55.65
C GLU A 748 -83.19 -8.97 -55.61
N VAL A 749 -83.68 -9.27 -54.40
CA VAL A 749 -85.07 -9.73 -54.18
C VAL A 749 -86.06 -8.64 -54.62
N GLY A 750 -85.73 -7.36 -54.44
CA GLY A 750 -86.50 -6.24 -54.98
C GLY A 750 -86.59 -6.25 -56.51
N ARG A 751 -85.46 -6.46 -57.20
CA ARG A 751 -85.38 -6.59 -58.67
C ARG A 751 -86.19 -7.79 -59.17
N LEU A 752 -86.06 -8.96 -58.52
CA LEU A 752 -86.86 -10.16 -58.87
C LEU A 752 -88.37 -9.94 -58.67
N LEU A 753 -88.77 -9.30 -57.56
CA LEU A 753 -90.18 -8.97 -57.31
C LEU A 753 -90.74 -7.93 -58.30
N HIS A 754 -89.90 -7.06 -58.86
CA HIS A 754 -90.32 -6.15 -59.92
C HIS A 754 -90.41 -6.87 -61.28
N ALA A 755 -89.47 -7.75 -61.62
CA ALA A 755 -89.52 -8.55 -62.84
C ALA A 755 -90.72 -9.52 -62.89
N LEU A 756 -91.21 -9.97 -61.73
CA LEU A 756 -92.41 -10.78 -61.58
C LEU A 756 -93.71 -9.96 -61.40
N GLY A 757 -93.63 -8.62 -61.46
CA GLY A 757 -94.66 -7.74 -60.91
C GLY A 757 -94.92 -6.49 -61.73
N ASP A 758 -95.23 -6.67 -63.02
CA ASP A 758 -95.88 -5.62 -63.83
C ASP A 758 -97.35 -6.00 -64.11
N GLY A 759 -98.26 -5.19 -63.60
CA GLY A 759 -99.67 -5.55 -63.39
C GLY A 759 -100.25 -4.85 -62.17
N GLY A 760 -100.82 -3.66 -62.39
CA GLY A 760 -101.21 -2.76 -61.32
C GLY A 760 -102.39 -3.25 -60.46
N VAL A 761 -102.15 -3.50 -59.17
CA VAL A 761 -103.22 -3.67 -58.15
C VAL A 761 -102.96 -2.75 -56.95
N LYS A 762 -103.83 -1.76 -56.77
CA LYS A 762 -103.79 -0.82 -55.63
C LYS A 762 -104.23 -1.53 -54.34
N GLY A 763 -103.28 -1.91 -53.48
CA GLY A 763 -103.60 -2.64 -52.24
C GLY A 763 -102.48 -2.76 -51.20
N ARG A 764 -101.77 -1.68 -50.86
CA ARG A 764 -100.62 -1.72 -49.92
C ARG A 764 -100.51 -0.56 -48.91
N ALA A 765 -101.62 0.01 -48.41
CA ALA A 765 -101.56 1.00 -47.32
C ALA A 765 -101.06 0.39 -45.99
N ALA A 766 -101.76 -0.61 -45.45
CA ALA A 766 -101.44 -1.20 -44.14
C ALA A 766 -100.04 -1.85 -44.06
N ARG A 767 -99.58 -2.50 -45.14
CA ARG A 767 -98.22 -3.10 -45.20
C ARG A 767 -97.11 -2.06 -45.32
N LYS A 768 -97.34 -0.90 -45.98
CA LYS A 768 -96.39 0.23 -45.95
C LYS A 768 -96.39 0.89 -44.57
N PHE A 769 -97.56 1.14 -43.98
CA PHE A 769 -97.67 1.73 -42.64
C PHE A 769 -96.96 0.89 -41.56
N ARG A 770 -97.19 -0.43 -41.50
CA ARG A 770 -96.44 -1.30 -40.56
C ARG A 770 -94.92 -1.29 -40.82
N ARG A 771 -94.46 -1.19 -42.07
CA ARG A 771 -93.03 -1.06 -42.39
C ARG A 771 -92.47 0.28 -41.90
N TYR A 772 -93.16 1.39 -42.15
CA TYR A 772 -92.75 2.71 -41.68
C TYR A 772 -92.80 2.83 -40.16
N VAL A 773 -93.82 2.29 -39.48
CA VAL A 773 -93.88 2.25 -38.01
C VAL A 773 -92.76 1.40 -37.42
N ILE A 774 -92.43 0.24 -38.00
CA ILE A 774 -91.27 -0.56 -37.54
C ILE A 774 -89.95 0.18 -37.79
N VAL A 775 -89.79 0.86 -38.93
CA VAL A 775 -88.59 1.66 -39.23
C VAL A 775 -88.50 2.89 -38.32
N VAL A 776 -89.60 3.56 -38.00
CA VAL A 776 -89.64 4.71 -37.09
C VAL A 776 -89.44 4.28 -35.64
N LEU A 777 -89.96 3.14 -35.21
CA LEU A 777 -89.69 2.56 -33.88
C LEU A 777 -88.25 2.03 -33.74
N ALA A 778 -87.68 1.49 -34.82
CA ALA A 778 -86.26 1.14 -34.87
C ALA A 778 -85.38 2.39 -34.87
N ALA A 779 -85.71 3.41 -35.67
CA ALA A 779 -85.01 4.68 -35.70
C ALA A 779 -85.15 5.48 -34.40
N SER A 780 -86.30 5.42 -33.71
CA SER A 780 -86.48 6.07 -32.41
C SER A 780 -85.79 5.31 -31.28
N ARG A 781 -85.75 3.97 -31.32
CA ARG A 781 -84.86 3.19 -30.44
C ARG A 781 -83.38 3.47 -30.70
N MET A 782 -82.94 3.51 -31.96
CA MET A 782 -81.56 3.85 -32.35
C MET A 782 -81.21 5.30 -31.98
N ARG A 783 -82.14 6.25 -32.10
CA ARG A 783 -81.96 7.65 -31.70
C ARG A 783 -82.02 7.84 -30.19
N ALA A 784 -82.78 7.02 -29.45
CA ALA A 784 -82.76 6.97 -27.99
C ALA A 784 -81.46 6.34 -27.45
N LEU A 785 -80.92 5.32 -28.14
CA LEU A 785 -79.60 4.75 -27.87
C LEU A 785 -78.48 5.77 -28.20
N GLY A 786 -78.59 6.46 -29.34
CA GLY A 786 -77.63 7.50 -29.75
C GLY A 786 -77.61 8.74 -28.86
N ARG A 787 -78.74 9.12 -28.25
CA ARG A 787 -78.82 10.21 -27.25
C ARG A 787 -78.35 9.80 -25.84
N ARG A 788 -77.99 8.53 -25.63
CA ARG A 788 -77.54 7.99 -24.32
C ARG A 788 -76.19 7.25 -24.42
N SER A 789 -75.38 7.54 -25.43
CA SER A 789 -74.08 6.88 -25.63
C SER A 789 -72.93 7.88 -25.73
N ALA A 790 -72.68 8.59 -24.62
CA ALA A 790 -71.32 9.00 -24.27
C ALA A 790 -70.65 7.78 -23.59
N VAL A 791 -69.47 7.35 -24.07
CA VAL A 791 -68.83 6.11 -23.61
C VAL A 791 -67.39 6.36 -23.19
N MET A 792 -67.13 6.19 -21.90
CA MET A 792 -65.79 5.93 -21.36
C MET A 792 -65.56 4.42 -21.25
N PHE A 793 -64.35 3.95 -21.59
CA PHE A 793 -64.00 2.53 -21.52
C PHE A 793 -63.47 2.17 -20.13
N ARG A 794 -64.02 1.13 -19.49
CA ARG A 794 -63.48 0.58 -18.22
C ARG A 794 -62.69 -0.71 -18.50
N VAL A 795 -61.44 -0.77 -18.04
CA VAL A 795 -60.56 -1.93 -18.26
C VAL A 795 -60.87 -3.04 -17.24
N ALA A 796 -61.48 -4.13 -17.69
CA ALA A 796 -61.53 -5.36 -16.91
C ALA A 796 -60.18 -6.11 -17.03
N VAL A 797 -59.31 -5.99 -16.03
CA VAL A 797 -58.03 -6.72 -15.99
C VAL A 797 -58.27 -8.17 -15.56
N GLY A 798 -58.70 -9.00 -16.52
CA GLY A 798 -58.80 -10.44 -16.39
C GLY A 798 -58.34 -11.12 -17.68
N PHE A 799 -57.34 -12.00 -17.60
CA PHE A 799 -56.87 -12.79 -18.73
C PHE A 799 -57.86 -13.92 -19.07
N GLY A 800 -58.98 -13.55 -19.68
CA GLY A 800 -59.97 -14.47 -20.25
C GLY A 800 -60.26 -14.08 -21.70
N LEU A 801 -60.43 -15.08 -22.58
CA LEU A 801 -60.65 -14.92 -24.03
C LEU A 801 -62.02 -14.32 -24.43
N GLN A 802 -62.69 -13.58 -23.53
CA GLN A 802 -63.97 -12.92 -23.81
C GLN A 802 -63.86 -11.40 -23.69
N PRO A 803 -64.14 -10.63 -24.77
CA PRO A 803 -64.30 -9.19 -24.67
C PRO A 803 -65.56 -8.86 -23.86
N GLN A 804 -65.40 -8.24 -22.69
CA GLN A 804 -66.53 -7.64 -21.96
C GLN A 804 -66.61 -6.15 -22.28
N VAL A 805 -67.75 -5.74 -22.84
CA VAL A 805 -68.08 -4.32 -23.06
C VAL A 805 -68.96 -3.87 -21.89
N CYS A 806 -68.45 -2.94 -21.08
CA CYS A 806 -69.22 -2.23 -20.06
C CYS A 806 -69.46 -0.78 -20.50
N VAL A 807 -70.65 -0.26 -20.20
CA VAL A 807 -71.06 1.12 -20.47
C VAL A 807 -71.77 1.63 -19.22
N ASN A 808 -71.24 2.69 -18.60
CA ASN A 808 -71.88 3.45 -17.53
C ASN A 808 -72.13 4.89 -17.99
N GLU A 809 -73.19 5.52 -17.49
CA GLU A 809 -73.49 6.93 -17.75
C GLU A 809 -72.66 7.84 -16.83
N VAL A 810 -71.97 8.84 -17.39
CA VAL A 810 -71.55 10.05 -16.67
C VAL A 810 -72.34 11.22 -17.24
N LYS A 811 -73.02 11.97 -16.38
CA LYS A 811 -73.67 13.22 -16.77
C LYS A 811 -72.63 14.34 -16.81
N LEU A 812 -72.03 14.57 -17.97
CA LEU A 812 -71.33 15.82 -18.22
C LEU A 812 -72.35 16.96 -18.23
N ARG A 813 -72.19 17.87 -17.27
CA ARG A 813 -72.82 19.20 -17.29
C ARG A 813 -71.90 20.09 -18.11
N GLU A 814 -72.46 20.89 -19.01
CA GLU A 814 -71.70 21.75 -19.91
C GLU A 814 -71.11 22.93 -19.11
N GLU A 815 -69.84 22.81 -18.71
CA GLU A 815 -68.98 23.94 -18.32
C GLU A 815 -67.63 23.74 -19.04
N GLU A 816 -67.35 24.60 -20.03
CA GLU A 816 -66.11 24.60 -20.80
C GLU A 816 -64.98 25.27 -19.99
N GLU A 817 -64.28 24.49 -19.16
CA GLU A 817 -62.92 24.81 -18.73
C GLU A 817 -61.94 23.76 -19.27
N ASP A 818 -60.72 24.20 -19.58
CA ASP A 818 -59.71 23.40 -20.29
C ASP A 818 -59.28 22.13 -19.52
N ASP A 819 -59.87 20.99 -19.90
CA ASP A 819 -59.50 19.65 -19.43
C ASP A 819 -58.00 19.36 -19.57
N SER A 820 -57.34 19.95 -20.58
CA SER A 820 -55.89 19.81 -20.81
C SER A 820 -55.08 20.39 -19.64
N SER A 821 -55.48 21.56 -19.14
CA SER A 821 -54.88 22.23 -17.98
C SER A 821 -55.04 21.40 -16.69
N ARG A 822 -56.20 20.78 -16.45
CA ARG A 822 -56.41 19.89 -15.28
C ARG A 822 -55.58 18.61 -15.36
N VAL A 823 -55.49 17.98 -16.53
CA VAL A 823 -54.65 16.78 -16.74
C VAL A 823 -53.16 17.12 -16.61
N MET A 824 -52.72 18.26 -17.13
CA MET A 824 -51.32 18.69 -16.97
C MET A 824 -50.98 19.03 -15.52
N LYS A 825 -51.84 19.77 -14.81
CA LYS A 825 -51.63 20.10 -13.38
C LYS A 825 -51.62 18.88 -12.46
N THR A 826 -52.41 17.84 -12.77
CA THR A 826 -52.37 16.57 -12.04
C THR A 826 -51.14 15.72 -12.40
N LEU A 827 -50.66 15.77 -13.65
CA LEU A 827 -49.41 15.13 -14.06
C LEU A 827 -48.14 15.80 -13.50
N THR A 828 -48.21 17.07 -13.10
CA THR A 828 -47.09 17.82 -12.49
C THR A 828 -47.17 17.96 -10.97
N SER A 829 -48.12 17.29 -10.28
CA SER A 829 -48.23 17.43 -8.82
C SER A 829 -47.19 16.56 -8.08
N SER A 830 -46.62 17.10 -7.01
CA SER A 830 -45.73 16.33 -6.10
C SER A 830 -46.47 15.15 -5.45
N GLU A 831 -47.77 15.31 -5.20
CA GLU A 831 -48.65 14.24 -4.71
C GLU A 831 -48.73 13.05 -5.66
N LEU A 832 -48.77 13.28 -6.99
CA LEU A 832 -48.73 12.19 -7.97
C LEU A 832 -47.40 11.44 -7.91
N LEU A 833 -46.28 12.13 -7.73
CA LEU A 833 -44.96 11.49 -7.65
C LEU A 833 -44.87 10.56 -6.42
N VAL A 834 -45.39 11.01 -5.26
CA VAL A 834 -45.54 10.19 -4.05
C VAL A 834 -46.53 9.02 -4.26
N LEU A 835 -47.61 9.23 -5.02
CA LEU A 835 -48.60 8.19 -5.36
C LEU A 835 -48.00 7.11 -6.28
N VAL A 836 -47.18 7.51 -7.25
CA VAL A 836 -46.45 6.62 -8.17
C VAL A 836 -45.38 5.85 -7.40
N HIS A 837 -44.57 6.53 -6.58
CA HIS A 837 -43.55 5.87 -5.75
C HIS A 837 -44.18 4.84 -4.81
N SER A 838 -45.20 5.21 -4.03
CA SER A 838 -45.88 4.30 -3.08
C SER A 838 -46.69 3.18 -3.74
N SER A 839 -47.04 3.29 -5.02
CA SER A 839 -47.69 2.19 -5.76
C SER A 839 -46.68 1.25 -6.42
N MET A 840 -45.52 1.76 -6.86
CA MET A 840 -44.45 0.98 -7.49
C MET A 840 -43.40 0.43 -6.52
N GLU A 841 -43.37 0.88 -5.26
CA GLU A 841 -42.41 0.42 -4.24
C GLU A 841 -42.34 -1.12 -4.14
N GLY A 842 -43.49 -1.80 -4.14
CA GLY A 842 -43.55 -3.27 -4.10
C GLY A 842 -43.08 -3.97 -5.39
N VAL A 843 -42.99 -3.26 -6.52
CA VAL A 843 -42.39 -3.74 -7.76
C VAL A 843 -40.88 -3.55 -7.71
N GLN A 844 -40.44 -2.35 -7.32
CA GLN A 844 -39.02 -2.01 -7.21
C GLN A 844 -38.31 -2.88 -6.16
N GLN A 845 -38.95 -3.17 -5.03
CA GLN A 845 -38.41 -4.06 -4.01
C GLN A 845 -38.22 -5.50 -4.51
N GLU A 846 -39.12 -6.04 -5.34
CA GLU A 846 -38.95 -7.40 -5.89
C GLU A 846 -37.92 -7.45 -7.03
N ILE A 847 -37.81 -6.38 -7.83
CA ILE A 847 -36.74 -6.22 -8.83
C ILE A 847 -35.37 -6.18 -8.14
N ASN A 848 -35.20 -5.32 -7.13
CA ASN A 848 -33.93 -5.17 -6.40
C ASN A 848 -33.54 -6.40 -5.56
N ARG A 849 -34.44 -7.38 -5.37
CA ARG A 849 -34.20 -8.60 -4.58
C ARG A 849 -33.69 -9.79 -5.39
N THR A 850 -33.57 -9.70 -6.73
CA THR A 850 -33.41 -10.90 -7.56
C THR A 850 -32.34 -10.83 -8.67
N ASP A 851 -31.19 -11.44 -8.39
CA ASP A 851 -30.23 -11.92 -9.42
C ASP A 851 -30.73 -13.16 -10.20
N CYS A 852 -31.95 -13.65 -9.92
CA CYS A 852 -32.52 -14.82 -10.58
C CYS A 852 -34.04 -14.69 -10.76
N VAL A 853 -34.46 -14.64 -12.03
CA VAL A 853 -35.83 -14.35 -12.45
C VAL A 853 -36.78 -15.51 -12.14
N LYS A 854 -37.81 -15.24 -11.32
CA LYS A 854 -39.08 -15.96 -11.33
C LYS A 854 -40.19 -14.99 -11.69
N ASP A 855 -40.49 -14.91 -12.99
CA ASP A 855 -41.42 -13.94 -13.61
C ASP A 855 -42.75 -13.78 -12.86
N SER A 856 -43.27 -14.85 -12.25
CA SER A 856 -44.56 -14.85 -11.56
C SER A 856 -44.64 -13.86 -10.39
N ARG A 857 -43.54 -13.63 -9.65
CA ARG A 857 -43.54 -12.69 -8.52
C ARG A 857 -43.58 -11.24 -9.00
N VAL A 858 -42.64 -10.86 -9.86
CA VAL A 858 -42.58 -9.52 -10.46
C VAL A 858 -43.86 -9.21 -11.24
N ALA A 859 -44.40 -10.17 -12.00
CA ALA A 859 -45.69 -10.00 -12.69
C ALA A 859 -46.86 -9.79 -11.72
N SER A 860 -46.92 -10.51 -10.59
CA SER A 860 -47.97 -10.32 -9.58
C SER A 860 -47.85 -8.97 -8.85
N ALA A 861 -46.62 -8.54 -8.56
CA ALA A 861 -46.33 -7.22 -7.98
C ALA A 861 -46.73 -6.11 -8.96
N ALA A 862 -46.33 -6.22 -10.23
CA ALA A 862 -46.69 -5.27 -11.28
C ALA A 862 -48.20 -5.22 -11.54
N GLN A 863 -48.93 -6.35 -11.49
CA GLN A 863 -50.40 -6.37 -11.58
C GLN A 863 -51.06 -5.70 -10.37
N SER A 864 -50.52 -5.89 -9.17
CA SER A 864 -51.01 -5.25 -7.93
C SER A 864 -50.75 -3.74 -7.93
N ALA A 865 -49.55 -3.32 -8.33
CA ALA A 865 -49.15 -1.92 -8.47
C ALA A 865 -49.96 -1.20 -9.57
N CYS A 866 -50.09 -1.82 -10.75
CA CYS A 866 -50.96 -1.35 -11.84
C CYS A 866 -52.39 -1.13 -11.36
N ARG A 867 -52.96 -2.09 -10.61
CA ARG A 867 -54.30 -1.97 -10.05
C ARG A 867 -54.39 -0.81 -9.06
N LYS A 868 -53.50 -0.72 -8.07
CA LYS A 868 -53.48 0.36 -7.07
C LYS A 868 -53.31 1.74 -7.71
N LEU A 869 -52.43 1.84 -8.70
CA LEU A 869 -52.19 3.09 -9.44
C LEU A 869 -53.44 3.49 -10.24
N LEU A 870 -54.04 2.58 -11.02
CA LEU A 870 -55.26 2.86 -11.77
C LEU A 870 -56.47 3.14 -10.85
N GLU A 871 -56.62 2.41 -9.74
CA GLU A 871 -57.69 2.65 -8.77
C GLU A 871 -57.59 4.04 -8.12
N ARG A 872 -56.38 4.54 -7.86
CA ARG A 872 -56.14 5.88 -7.28
C ARG A 872 -56.10 7.02 -8.31
N LEU A 873 -55.73 6.74 -9.56
CA LEU A 873 -55.84 7.70 -10.67
C LEU A 873 -57.27 7.87 -11.18
N LEU A 874 -58.12 6.85 -10.98
CA LEU A 874 -59.52 6.85 -11.45
C LEU A 874 -60.55 7.00 -10.33
N SER A 875 -60.12 7.06 -9.05
CA SER A 875 -61.03 7.15 -7.89
C SER A 875 -61.91 8.41 -7.89
N ASP A 876 -61.49 9.47 -8.56
CA ASP A 876 -62.25 10.73 -8.67
C ASP A 876 -63.46 10.62 -9.63
N VAL A 877 -63.53 9.56 -10.44
CA VAL A 877 -64.57 9.38 -11.49
C VAL A 877 -65.73 8.47 -11.02
N ASP A 878 -65.56 7.72 -9.93
CA ASP A 878 -66.42 6.57 -9.58
C ASP A 878 -67.02 6.63 -8.15
N SER A 879 -67.78 7.68 -7.82
CA SER A 879 -68.59 7.72 -6.59
C SER A 879 -70.06 7.28 -6.78
N GLN A 880 -70.51 7.01 -8.02
CA GLN A 880 -71.94 6.73 -8.28
C GLN A 880 -72.20 5.75 -9.44
N GLY A 881 -71.88 4.46 -9.26
CA GLY A 881 -72.09 3.47 -10.33
C GLY A 881 -71.90 1.97 -10.04
N CYS A 882 -71.90 1.50 -8.79
CA CYS A 882 -71.69 0.08 -8.48
C CYS A 882 -72.99 -0.75 -8.58
N GLY A 883 -73.40 -1.09 -9.80
CA GLY A 883 -74.45 -2.06 -10.09
C GLY A 883 -73.89 -3.46 -10.36
N HIS A 884 -74.34 -4.48 -9.62
CA HIS A 884 -74.02 -5.88 -9.91
C HIS A 884 -74.63 -6.31 -11.27
N TYR A 885 -73.81 -6.42 -12.33
CA TYR A 885 -74.28 -6.88 -13.63
C TYR A 885 -74.42 -8.41 -13.68
N GLY A 886 -75.65 -8.86 -13.40
CA GLY A 886 -76.08 -10.25 -13.51
C GLY A 886 -76.01 -10.85 -14.92
N LYS A 887 -76.44 -12.10 -15.05
CA LYS A 887 -76.21 -12.97 -16.22
C LYS A 887 -76.82 -12.48 -17.55
N ASP A 888 -77.64 -11.44 -17.55
CA ASP A 888 -78.44 -10.97 -18.70
C ASP A 888 -77.96 -9.66 -19.36
N SER A 889 -76.69 -9.27 -19.21
CA SER A 889 -76.19 -8.03 -19.84
C SER A 889 -76.31 -8.05 -21.37
N LEU A 890 -76.74 -6.92 -21.95
CA LEU A 890 -76.91 -6.75 -23.39
C LEU A 890 -75.62 -7.06 -24.18
N ALA A 891 -74.47 -6.71 -23.61
CA ALA A 891 -73.15 -6.98 -24.18
C ALA A 891 -72.88 -8.49 -24.32
N ARG A 892 -73.25 -9.31 -23.33
CA ARG A 892 -73.08 -10.77 -23.40
C ARG A 892 -74.04 -11.38 -24.43
N ARG A 893 -75.30 -10.94 -24.47
CA ARG A 893 -76.28 -11.35 -25.52
C ARG A 893 -75.84 -10.96 -26.94
N LEU A 894 -75.17 -9.81 -27.12
CA LEU A 894 -74.59 -9.39 -28.39
C LEU A 894 -73.37 -10.24 -28.77
N ALA A 895 -72.47 -10.53 -27.82
CA ALA A 895 -71.31 -11.39 -28.05
C ALA A 895 -71.72 -12.83 -28.40
N ASP A 896 -72.67 -13.42 -27.68
CA ASP A 896 -73.21 -14.76 -27.96
C ASP A 896 -73.96 -14.79 -29.30
N GLY A 897 -74.71 -13.74 -29.62
CA GLY A 897 -75.38 -13.57 -30.92
C GLY A 897 -74.39 -13.51 -32.09
N LEU A 898 -73.30 -12.76 -31.94
CA LEU A 898 -72.19 -12.69 -32.91
C LEU A 898 -71.49 -14.04 -33.08
N HIS A 899 -71.18 -14.73 -31.98
CA HIS A 899 -70.58 -16.07 -32.04
C HIS A 899 -71.49 -17.09 -32.74
N THR A 900 -72.80 -17.01 -32.51
CA THR A 900 -73.80 -17.86 -33.16
C THR A 900 -73.94 -17.56 -34.66
N LEU A 901 -73.81 -16.28 -35.06
CA LEU A 901 -73.78 -15.85 -36.46
C LEU A 901 -72.55 -16.38 -37.20
N ILE A 902 -71.37 -16.32 -36.58
CA ILE A 902 -70.12 -16.85 -37.15
C ILE A 902 -70.22 -18.38 -37.33
N LYS A 903 -70.72 -19.11 -36.33
CA LYS A 903 -70.89 -20.58 -36.40
C LYS A 903 -71.94 -21.07 -37.41
N ARG A 904 -72.85 -20.22 -37.89
CA ARG A 904 -73.91 -20.58 -38.86
C ARG A 904 -73.66 -20.08 -40.30
N SER A 905 -72.46 -19.57 -40.60
CA SER A 905 -72.12 -18.97 -41.90
C SER A 905 -71.86 -19.97 -43.06
N TYR A 906 -72.77 -20.91 -43.30
CA TYR A 906 -72.76 -21.78 -44.51
C TYR A 906 -73.89 -21.47 -45.52
N CYS A 907 -74.86 -20.63 -45.18
CA CYS A 907 -75.93 -20.22 -46.10
C CYS A 907 -75.57 -18.92 -46.84
N ASN A 908 -74.74 -19.01 -47.88
CA ASN A 908 -74.38 -17.86 -48.71
C ASN A 908 -75.64 -17.24 -49.37
N SER A 909 -75.80 -15.92 -49.27
CA SER A 909 -76.92 -15.19 -49.90
C SER A 909 -76.95 -15.39 -51.42
N LYS A 910 -75.78 -15.44 -52.06
CA LYS A 910 -75.60 -15.84 -53.47
C LYS A 910 -76.16 -17.24 -53.77
N MET A 911 -76.04 -18.19 -52.85
CA MET A 911 -76.49 -19.57 -53.04
C MET A 911 -78.02 -19.68 -52.92
N MET A 912 -78.62 -18.95 -51.98
CA MET A 912 -80.09 -18.82 -51.90
C MET A 912 -80.66 -18.06 -53.10
N MET A 913 -80.01 -16.99 -53.56
CA MET A 913 -80.40 -16.26 -54.76
C MET A 913 -80.24 -17.09 -56.04
N ALA A 914 -79.16 -17.86 -56.18
CA ALA A 914 -78.98 -18.79 -57.29
C ALA A 914 -80.03 -19.91 -57.27
N SER A 915 -80.40 -20.42 -56.09
CA SER A 915 -81.49 -21.40 -55.96
C SER A 915 -82.86 -20.80 -56.30
N LEU A 916 -83.14 -19.57 -55.86
CA LEU A 916 -84.38 -18.86 -56.17
C LEU A 916 -84.46 -18.50 -57.67
N GLN A 917 -83.37 -18.02 -58.25
CA GLN A 917 -83.25 -17.78 -59.70
C GLN A 917 -83.39 -19.09 -60.47
N LYS A 918 -82.75 -20.18 -60.03
CA LYS A 918 -82.91 -21.52 -60.64
C LYS A 918 -84.36 -21.98 -60.60
N HIS A 919 -85.07 -21.85 -59.47
CA HIS A 919 -86.49 -22.21 -59.39
C HIS A 919 -87.40 -21.29 -60.22
N ILE A 920 -87.12 -19.99 -60.30
CA ILE A 920 -87.85 -19.07 -61.19
C ILE A 920 -87.55 -19.39 -62.67
N LEU A 921 -86.30 -19.74 -62.99
CA LEU A 921 -85.89 -20.16 -64.33
C LEU A 921 -86.53 -21.50 -64.70
N GLU A 922 -86.55 -22.49 -63.81
CA GLU A 922 -87.26 -23.76 -64.01
C GLU A 922 -88.77 -23.56 -64.13
N PHE A 923 -89.37 -22.66 -63.34
CA PHE A 923 -90.80 -22.36 -63.43
C PHE A 923 -91.13 -21.65 -64.74
N THR A 924 -90.35 -20.64 -65.12
CA THR A 924 -90.50 -19.97 -66.43
C THR A 924 -90.10 -20.87 -67.59
N GLN A 925 -89.20 -21.84 -67.42
CA GLN A 925 -88.89 -22.88 -68.40
C GLN A 925 -90.01 -23.92 -68.51
N ARG A 926 -90.72 -24.28 -67.43
CA ARG A 926 -91.93 -25.12 -67.50
C ARG A 926 -93.10 -24.37 -68.14
N LEU A 927 -93.26 -23.09 -67.83
CA LEU A 927 -94.31 -22.25 -68.41
C LEU A 927 -94.00 -21.91 -69.88
N HIS A 928 -92.72 -21.68 -70.20
CA HIS A 928 -92.23 -21.59 -71.57
C HIS A 928 -92.27 -22.95 -72.27
N ALA A 929 -92.03 -24.08 -71.61
CA ALA A 929 -92.20 -25.42 -72.20
C ALA A 929 -93.67 -25.72 -72.49
N ALA A 930 -94.61 -25.31 -71.63
CA ALA A 930 -96.04 -25.40 -71.91
C ALA A 930 -96.47 -24.46 -73.07
N GLU A 931 -95.94 -23.23 -73.12
CA GLU A 931 -96.19 -22.31 -74.24
C GLU A 931 -95.43 -22.74 -75.52
N VAL A 932 -94.31 -23.45 -75.39
CA VAL A 932 -93.54 -24.08 -76.48
C VAL A 932 -94.13 -25.41 -76.88
N GLU A 933 -94.87 -26.15 -76.06
CA GLU A 933 -95.70 -27.28 -76.48
C GLU A 933 -96.97 -26.76 -77.16
N ARG A 934 -97.56 -25.67 -76.68
CA ARG A 934 -98.68 -24.97 -77.34
C ARG A 934 -98.25 -24.32 -78.66
N ARG A 935 -97.02 -23.80 -78.76
CA ARG A 935 -96.41 -23.35 -80.01
C ARG A 935 -95.85 -24.50 -80.86
N ASN A 936 -95.36 -25.59 -80.27
CA ASN A 936 -94.88 -26.76 -81.00
C ASN A 936 -96.07 -27.53 -81.57
N LEU A 937 -97.19 -27.74 -80.88
CA LEU A 937 -98.41 -28.26 -81.51
C LEU A 937 -98.84 -27.41 -82.73
N ARG A 938 -98.71 -26.07 -82.65
CA ARG A 938 -98.92 -25.16 -83.81
C ARG A 938 -97.80 -25.21 -84.85
N LEU A 939 -96.57 -25.52 -84.44
CA LEU A 939 -95.39 -25.61 -85.29
C LEU A 939 -95.11 -27.03 -85.79
N GLU A 940 -95.66 -28.10 -85.27
CA GLU A 940 -95.65 -29.50 -85.74
C GLU A 940 -96.58 -29.55 -86.95
N ILE A 941 -97.78 -28.95 -86.81
CA ILE A 941 -98.70 -28.59 -87.90
C ILE A 941 -97.99 -27.77 -89.00
N SER A 942 -96.89 -27.07 -88.67
CA SER A 942 -96.11 -26.22 -89.59
C SER A 942 -94.69 -26.73 -89.93
N ARG A 943 -94.19 -27.81 -89.31
CA ARG A 943 -92.81 -28.36 -89.42
C ARG A 943 -92.78 -29.83 -89.80
N LEU A 944 -93.92 -30.53 -89.76
CA LEU A 944 -94.23 -31.54 -90.79
C LEU A 944 -94.08 -30.97 -92.22
N LYS A 945 -94.05 -29.64 -92.37
CA LYS A 945 -93.87 -28.91 -93.64
C LYS A 945 -92.46 -28.35 -93.91
N ARG A 946 -91.49 -28.46 -92.99
CA ARG A 946 -90.06 -28.13 -93.27
C ARG A 946 -89.10 -28.56 -92.18
N THR A 947 -88.25 -29.50 -92.55
CA THR A 947 -87.28 -30.23 -91.74
C THR A 947 -85.93 -29.52 -91.60
N ASN A 948 -85.36 -29.66 -90.39
CA ASN A 948 -83.95 -29.99 -90.08
C ASN A 948 -82.76 -29.04 -90.40
N SER A 949 -82.03 -28.71 -89.30
CA SER A 949 -80.55 -28.63 -89.21
C SER A 949 -79.84 -27.41 -89.84
N CYS A 950 -78.60 -26.98 -89.49
CA CYS A 950 -77.58 -27.45 -88.52
C CYS A 950 -76.46 -26.37 -88.28
N LYS A 951 -75.78 -26.35 -87.11
CA LYS A 951 -74.30 -26.12 -86.89
C LYS A 951 -73.64 -24.73 -87.24
N ASP A 952 -72.44 -24.29 -86.79
CA ASP A 952 -71.25 -24.84 -86.04
C ASP A 952 -70.31 -23.75 -85.39
N ALA A 953 -69.34 -24.15 -84.53
CA ALA A 953 -68.00 -23.52 -84.17
C ALA A 953 -67.91 -22.17 -83.36
N HIS A 954 -66.79 -21.67 -82.74
CA HIS A 954 -65.51 -22.21 -82.15
C HIS A 954 -64.69 -21.18 -81.25
N THR A 955 -63.77 -21.70 -80.39
CA THR A 955 -62.46 -21.20 -79.80
C THR A 955 -62.21 -19.82 -79.12
N ALA A 956 -61.59 -19.81 -77.91
CA ALA A 956 -60.18 -19.36 -77.61
C ALA A 956 -59.77 -19.16 -76.10
N CYS A 957 -58.48 -19.43 -75.79
CA CYS A 957 -57.61 -18.99 -74.64
C CYS A 957 -57.66 -19.60 -73.21
N VAL A 958 -56.50 -19.55 -72.52
CA VAL A 958 -56.13 -20.20 -71.22
C VAL A 958 -56.16 -19.21 -70.03
N PRO A 959 -56.46 -19.62 -68.78
CA PRO A 959 -56.82 -18.68 -67.70
C PRO A 959 -55.67 -18.16 -66.82
N LEU A 960 -55.86 -16.93 -66.31
CA LEU A 960 -54.96 -16.15 -65.44
C LEU A 960 -54.46 -16.89 -64.18
N GLN A 961 -55.25 -17.83 -63.67
CA GLN A 961 -55.10 -18.47 -62.37
C GLN A 961 -53.80 -19.28 -62.21
N GLN A 962 -53.21 -19.75 -63.31
CA GLN A 962 -51.93 -20.48 -63.29
C GLN A 962 -50.71 -19.56 -63.15
N PHE A 963 -50.84 -18.26 -63.46
CA PHE A 963 -49.77 -17.27 -63.31
C PHE A 963 -49.65 -16.81 -61.85
N GLU A 964 -50.78 -16.61 -61.18
CA GLU A 964 -50.84 -16.13 -59.79
C GLU A 964 -50.20 -17.14 -58.81
N SER A 965 -50.46 -18.44 -59.00
CA SER A 965 -49.88 -19.53 -58.19
C SER A 965 -48.34 -19.54 -58.18
N VAL A 966 -47.70 -19.21 -59.30
CA VAL A 966 -46.23 -19.22 -59.42
C VAL A 966 -45.61 -18.05 -58.64
N CYS A 967 -46.29 -16.90 -58.60
CA CYS A 967 -45.84 -15.72 -57.85
C CYS A 967 -45.91 -15.92 -56.32
N GLU A 968 -46.95 -16.61 -55.82
CA GLU A 968 -47.09 -16.93 -54.39
C GLU A 968 -46.01 -17.91 -53.90
N GLU A 969 -45.65 -18.89 -54.73
CA GLU A 969 -44.63 -19.88 -54.40
C GLU A 969 -43.22 -19.27 -54.38
N LEU A 970 -42.92 -18.36 -55.33
CA LEU A 970 -41.67 -17.59 -55.36
C LEU A 970 -41.53 -16.69 -54.11
N SER A 971 -42.62 -16.04 -53.71
CA SER A 971 -42.68 -15.21 -52.49
C SER A 971 -42.41 -16.03 -51.21
N SER A 972 -42.92 -17.26 -51.19
CA SER A 972 -42.73 -18.21 -50.08
C SER A 972 -41.34 -18.85 -50.06
N ALA A 973 -40.64 -18.91 -51.19
CA ALA A 973 -39.22 -19.27 -51.25
C ALA A 973 -38.34 -18.16 -50.66
N LEU A 974 -38.54 -16.90 -51.07
CA LEU A 974 -37.77 -15.75 -50.58
C LEU A 974 -37.86 -15.59 -49.05
N GLN A 975 -39.04 -15.78 -48.45
CA GLN A 975 -39.17 -15.74 -46.99
C GLN A 975 -38.43 -16.89 -46.27
N ARG A 976 -38.24 -18.05 -46.91
CA ARG A 976 -37.45 -19.15 -46.31
C ARG A 976 -35.96 -18.83 -46.36
N GLU A 977 -35.49 -18.23 -47.45
CA GLU A 977 -34.11 -17.79 -47.60
C GLU A 977 -33.75 -16.67 -46.60
N GLN A 978 -34.62 -15.68 -46.41
CA GLN A 978 -34.44 -14.63 -45.39
C GLN A 978 -34.36 -15.19 -43.96
N ARG A 979 -35.16 -16.22 -43.62
CA ARG A 979 -35.08 -16.90 -42.31
C ARG A 979 -33.79 -17.69 -42.16
N ALA A 980 -33.29 -18.33 -43.23
CA ALA A 980 -32.01 -19.03 -43.21
C ALA A 980 -30.83 -18.06 -43.06
N GLN A 981 -30.86 -16.91 -43.71
CA GLN A 981 -29.85 -15.86 -43.58
C GLN A 981 -29.80 -15.28 -42.15
N ALA A 982 -30.96 -15.03 -41.53
CA ALA A 982 -31.02 -14.61 -40.12
C ALA A 982 -30.39 -15.65 -39.17
N LEU A 983 -30.72 -16.93 -39.36
CA LEU A 983 -30.19 -18.00 -38.51
C LEU A 983 -28.68 -18.21 -38.71
N LEU A 984 -28.15 -18.00 -39.93
CA LEU A 984 -26.71 -17.99 -40.19
C LEU A 984 -25.99 -16.78 -39.55
N HIS A 985 -26.64 -15.61 -39.47
CA HIS A 985 -26.11 -14.46 -38.73
C HIS A 985 -26.10 -14.70 -37.22
N ASP A 986 -27.17 -15.29 -36.66
CA ASP A 986 -27.20 -15.67 -35.23
C ASP A 986 -26.10 -16.70 -34.91
N GLN A 987 -25.88 -17.70 -35.78
CA GLN A 987 -24.79 -18.67 -35.62
C GLN A 987 -23.40 -18.03 -35.76
N ALA A 988 -23.21 -17.09 -36.68
CA ALA A 988 -21.95 -16.35 -36.83
C ALA A 988 -21.66 -15.48 -35.60
N ALA A 989 -22.68 -14.81 -35.04
CA ALA A 989 -22.56 -14.03 -33.81
C ALA A 989 -22.21 -14.92 -32.59
N GLN A 990 -22.85 -16.08 -32.46
CA GLN A 990 -22.53 -17.06 -31.42
C GLN A 990 -21.09 -17.60 -31.57
N LEU A 991 -20.62 -17.86 -32.79
CA LEU A 991 -19.23 -18.29 -33.03
C LEU A 991 -18.22 -17.17 -32.73
N GLN A 992 -18.53 -15.91 -33.01
CA GLN A 992 -17.69 -14.78 -32.62
C GLN A 992 -17.65 -14.59 -31.10
N GLN A 993 -18.78 -14.73 -30.41
CA GLN A 993 -18.85 -14.67 -28.95
C GLN A 993 -18.08 -15.83 -28.29
N LEU A 994 -18.13 -17.03 -28.87
CA LEU A 994 -17.34 -18.18 -28.43
C LEU A 994 -15.84 -18.00 -28.69
N GLY A 995 -15.47 -17.37 -29.82
CA GLY A 995 -14.09 -17.00 -30.12
C GLY A 995 -13.52 -16.04 -29.07
N LEU A 996 -14.25 -14.97 -28.76
CA LEU A 996 -13.88 -14.00 -27.73
C LEU A 996 -13.80 -14.63 -26.33
N SER A 997 -14.71 -15.54 -25.97
CA SER A 997 -14.63 -16.21 -24.67
C SER A 997 -13.47 -17.20 -24.58
N MET A 998 -13.11 -17.87 -25.68
CA MET A 998 -11.89 -18.70 -25.76
C MET A 998 -10.61 -17.87 -25.69
N GLU A 999 -10.55 -16.71 -26.36
CA GLU A 999 -9.41 -15.78 -26.29
C GLU A 999 -9.23 -15.24 -24.86
N LEU A 1000 -10.32 -14.86 -24.18
CA LEU A 1000 -10.29 -14.47 -22.77
C LEU A 1000 -9.79 -15.61 -21.87
N HIS A 1001 -10.35 -16.82 -22.00
CA HIS A 1001 -9.91 -17.96 -21.19
C HIS A 1001 -8.44 -18.33 -21.42
N THR A 1002 -7.96 -18.30 -22.66
CA THR A 1002 -6.53 -18.55 -22.95
C THR A 1002 -5.62 -17.43 -22.45
N GLY A 1003 -6.10 -16.18 -22.42
CA GLY A 1003 -5.43 -15.05 -21.75
C GLY A 1003 -5.30 -15.28 -20.24
N GLU A 1004 -6.42 -15.59 -19.58
CA GLU A 1004 -6.44 -15.93 -18.15
C GLU A 1004 -5.57 -17.15 -17.81
N GLU A 1005 -5.56 -18.19 -18.65
CA GLU A 1005 -4.75 -19.40 -18.44
C GLU A 1005 -3.26 -19.10 -18.58
N LEU A 1006 -2.85 -18.30 -19.56
CA LEU A 1006 -1.47 -17.81 -19.68
C LEU A 1006 -1.05 -16.90 -18.52
N GLU A 1007 -1.98 -16.14 -17.94
CA GLU A 1007 -1.71 -15.30 -16.76
C GLU A 1007 -1.62 -16.13 -15.46
N LYS A 1008 -2.47 -17.16 -15.31
CA LYS A 1008 -2.37 -18.17 -14.26
C LYS A 1008 -1.04 -18.93 -14.35
N ASP A 1009 -0.61 -19.33 -15.55
CA ASP A 1009 0.69 -19.97 -15.76
C ASP A 1009 1.88 -19.03 -15.44
N ARG A 1010 1.78 -17.74 -15.79
CA ARG A 1010 2.81 -16.74 -15.44
C ARG A 1010 2.91 -16.51 -13.93
N THR A 1011 1.78 -16.36 -13.24
CA THR A 1011 1.75 -16.16 -11.79
C THR A 1011 2.21 -17.42 -11.04
N LEU A 1012 1.81 -18.62 -11.50
CA LEU A 1012 2.35 -19.89 -11.00
C LEU A 1012 3.86 -20.01 -11.22
N ALA A 1013 4.37 -19.66 -12.41
CA ALA A 1013 5.81 -19.67 -12.68
C ALA A 1013 6.59 -18.70 -11.78
N GLN A 1014 6.06 -17.48 -11.55
CA GLN A 1014 6.65 -16.50 -10.63
C GLN A 1014 6.62 -16.99 -9.17
N ALA A 1015 5.53 -17.61 -8.73
CA ALA A 1015 5.42 -18.20 -7.39
C ALA A 1015 6.39 -19.37 -7.20
N VAL A 1016 6.51 -20.27 -8.18
CA VAL A 1016 7.48 -21.38 -8.19
C VAL A 1016 8.92 -20.87 -8.17
N GLN A 1017 9.24 -19.83 -8.93
CA GLN A 1017 10.56 -19.20 -8.92
C GLN A 1017 10.87 -18.57 -7.55
N SER A 1018 9.94 -17.79 -6.99
CA SER A 1018 10.07 -17.19 -5.66
C SER A 1018 10.26 -18.24 -4.56
N LEU A 1019 9.54 -19.36 -4.64
CA LEU A 1019 9.69 -20.50 -3.73
C LEU A 1019 11.05 -21.21 -3.90
N SER A 1020 11.55 -21.31 -5.14
CA SER A 1020 12.88 -21.85 -5.43
C SER A 1020 13.99 -20.98 -4.83
N ASP A 1021 13.89 -19.66 -4.99
CA ASP A 1021 14.86 -18.69 -4.46
C ASP A 1021 14.83 -18.65 -2.92
N ALA A 1022 13.64 -18.67 -2.31
CA ALA A 1022 13.49 -18.82 -0.86
C ALA A 1022 14.10 -20.13 -0.34
N LYS A 1023 13.90 -21.25 -1.06
CA LYS A 1023 14.48 -22.57 -0.72
C LYS A 1023 16.01 -22.59 -0.88
N LEU A 1024 16.57 -21.87 -1.85
CA LEU A 1024 18.01 -21.70 -2.00
C LEU A 1024 18.59 -20.84 -0.88
N GLU A 1025 17.93 -19.73 -0.51
CA GLU A 1025 18.38 -18.89 0.60
C GLU A 1025 18.30 -19.62 1.94
N LEU A 1026 17.22 -20.36 2.20
CA LEU A 1026 17.10 -21.23 3.37
C LEU A 1026 18.29 -22.19 3.46
N ARG A 1027 18.66 -22.85 2.35
CA ARG A 1027 19.85 -23.74 2.30
C ARG A 1027 21.17 -23.01 2.61
N ARG A 1028 21.35 -21.77 2.16
CA ARG A 1028 22.54 -20.95 2.48
C ARG A 1028 22.58 -20.59 3.98
N LYS A 1029 21.45 -20.19 4.57
CA LYS A 1029 21.34 -19.95 6.01
C LYS A 1029 21.60 -21.23 6.81
N ASP A 1030 21.07 -22.37 6.38
CA ASP A 1030 21.26 -23.68 7.01
C ASP A 1030 22.73 -24.13 7.01
N GLN A 1031 23.43 -23.91 5.89
CA GLN A 1031 24.88 -24.16 5.80
C GLN A 1031 25.66 -23.22 6.73
N SER A 1032 25.28 -21.94 6.77
CA SER A 1032 25.91 -20.93 7.63
C SER A 1032 25.73 -21.24 9.12
N LEU A 1033 24.53 -21.65 9.53
CA LEU A 1033 24.21 -22.10 10.89
C LEU A 1033 24.98 -23.37 11.27
N ARG A 1034 25.14 -24.34 10.34
CA ARG A 1034 25.97 -25.53 10.57
C ARG A 1034 27.45 -25.19 10.73
N SER A 1035 27.99 -24.20 10.01
CA SER A 1035 29.37 -23.73 10.24
C SER A 1035 29.52 -23.00 11.58
N LEU A 1036 28.56 -22.13 11.93
CA LEU A 1036 28.58 -21.40 13.21
C LEU A 1036 28.45 -22.36 14.39
N GLY A 1037 27.58 -23.37 14.29
CA GLY A 1037 27.40 -24.42 15.30
C GLY A 1037 28.66 -25.25 15.51
N LYS A 1038 29.43 -25.55 14.45
CA LYS A 1038 30.74 -26.20 14.56
C LYS A 1038 31.76 -25.31 15.26
N GLN A 1039 31.84 -24.03 14.91
CA GLN A 1039 32.73 -23.07 15.57
C GLN A 1039 32.38 -22.91 17.06
N LEU A 1040 31.10 -22.84 17.40
CA LEU A 1040 30.62 -22.78 18.78
C LEU A 1040 30.95 -24.06 19.55
N SER A 1041 30.74 -25.24 18.97
CA SER A 1041 31.08 -26.52 19.63
C SER A 1041 32.58 -26.68 19.84
N GLN A 1042 33.39 -26.23 18.87
CA GLN A 1042 34.85 -26.21 18.97
C GLN A 1042 35.29 -25.26 20.10
N SER A 1043 34.81 -24.01 20.11
CA SER A 1043 35.12 -23.04 21.15
C SER A 1043 34.68 -23.49 22.55
N GLN A 1044 33.52 -24.15 22.68
CA GLN A 1044 33.09 -24.77 23.93
C GLN A 1044 33.99 -25.93 24.38
N GLN A 1045 34.53 -26.71 23.44
CA GLN A 1045 35.45 -27.80 23.75
C GLN A 1045 36.84 -27.28 24.14
N GLU A 1046 37.37 -26.28 23.43
CA GLU A 1046 38.60 -25.57 23.77
C GLU A 1046 38.49 -24.91 25.15
N ASN A 1047 37.38 -24.25 25.46
CA ASN A 1047 37.15 -23.64 26.78
C ASN A 1047 37.10 -24.70 27.90
N LYS A 1048 36.44 -25.85 27.68
CA LYS A 1048 36.48 -26.99 28.63
C LYS A 1048 37.90 -27.56 28.81
N GLN A 1049 38.69 -27.64 27.74
CA GLN A 1049 40.09 -28.08 27.80
C GLN A 1049 40.96 -27.09 28.58
N LEU A 1050 40.77 -25.77 28.37
CA LEU A 1050 41.46 -24.72 29.11
C LEU A 1050 41.07 -24.73 30.60
N GLN A 1051 39.78 -24.87 30.93
CA GLN A 1051 39.32 -25.01 32.31
C GLN A 1051 39.94 -26.24 32.99
N HIS A 1052 39.96 -27.40 32.31
CA HIS A 1052 40.63 -28.58 32.84
C HIS A 1052 42.14 -28.35 33.02
N SER A 1053 42.81 -27.72 32.05
CA SER A 1053 44.23 -27.38 32.12
C SER A 1053 44.54 -26.49 33.32
N ILE A 1054 43.76 -25.42 33.52
CA ILE A 1054 43.87 -24.48 34.65
C ILE A 1054 43.75 -25.23 35.97
N VAL A 1055 42.68 -26.02 36.15
CA VAL A 1055 42.46 -26.81 37.36
C VAL A 1055 43.61 -27.80 37.60
N THR A 1056 44.15 -28.45 36.55
CA THR A 1056 45.34 -29.30 36.73
C THR A 1056 46.59 -28.50 37.12
N THR A 1057 46.82 -27.31 36.55
CA THR A 1057 47.98 -26.47 36.91
C THR A 1057 47.87 -25.85 38.29
N GLU A 1058 46.66 -25.50 38.75
CA GLU A 1058 46.40 -25.03 40.11
C GLU A 1058 46.68 -26.15 41.12
N ASN A 1059 46.21 -27.37 40.85
CA ASN A 1059 46.48 -28.52 41.71
C ASN A 1059 47.97 -28.90 41.74
N THR A 1060 48.71 -28.78 40.63
CA THR A 1060 50.17 -28.98 40.66
C THR A 1060 50.89 -27.86 41.42
N LEU A 1061 50.49 -26.60 41.27
CA LEU A 1061 51.03 -25.49 42.06
C LEU A 1061 50.81 -25.70 43.56
N ILE A 1062 49.57 -25.96 43.99
CA ILE A 1062 49.21 -26.21 45.39
C ILE A 1062 50.00 -27.39 45.99
N THR A 1063 50.25 -28.45 45.21
CA THR A 1063 51.05 -29.59 45.68
C THR A 1063 52.54 -29.29 45.74
N THR A 1064 53.09 -28.54 44.76
CA THR A 1064 54.49 -28.08 44.84
C THR A 1064 54.72 -27.13 46.01
N GLU A 1065 53.82 -26.19 46.27
CA GLU A 1065 53.95 -25.22 47.36
C GLU A 1065 53.91 -25.90 48.74
N LYS A 1066 53.00 -26.86 48.96
CA LYS A 1066 52.98 -27.69 50.18
C LYS A 1066 54.27 -28.51 50.36
N SER A 1067 54.87 -29.01 49.28
CA SER A 1067 56.16 -29.70 49.34
C SER A 1067 57.32 -28.75 49.69
N ARG A 1068 57.26 -27.51 49.21
CA ARG A 1068 58.21 -26.42 49.47
C ARG A 1068 58.16 -25.98 50.94
N GLU A 1069 56.96 -25.79 51.48
CA GLU A 1069 56.74 -25.50 52.91
C GLU A 1069 57.24 -26.63 53.80
N SER A 1070 56.97 -27.88 53.42
CA SER A 1070 57.44 -29.07 54.15
C SER A 1070 58.98 -29.15 54.17
N LEU A 1071 59.64 -28.84 53.05
CA LEU A 1071 61.10 -28.77 52.97
C LEU A 1071 61.66 -27.65 53.85
N MET A 1072 61.12 -26.43 53.78
CA MET A 1072 61.57 -25.30 54.61
C MET A 1072 61.41 -25.59 56.11
N SER A 1073 60.30 -26.24 56.51
CA SER A 1073 60.06 -26.67 57.89
C SER A 1073 61.10 -27.69 58.37
N TYR A 1074 61.42 -28.69 57.53
CA TYR A 1074 62.46 -29.67 57.83
C TYR A 1074 63.84 -29.02 57.96
N MET A 1075 64.22 -28.16 57.00
CA MET A 1075 65.53 -27.47 57.03
C MET A 1075 65.71 -26.62 58.29
N LYS A 1076 64.65 -25.92 58.72
CA LYS A 1076 64.64 -25.15 59.97
C LYS A 1076 64.81 -26.04 61.20
N SER A 1077 64.17 -27.20 61.26
CA SER A 1077 64.32 -28.15 62.37
C SER A 1077 65.76 -28.71 62.46
N VAL A 1078 66.44 -28.92 61.32
CA VAL A 1078 67.86 -29.31 61.31
C VAL A 1078 68.76 -28.14 61.73
N GLU A 1079 68.45 -26.90 61.33
CA GLU A 1079 69.16 -25.69 61.77
C GLU A 1079 69.07 -25.51 63.30
N GLU A 1080 67.88 -25.67 63.87
CA GLU A 1080 67.63 -25.61 65.32
C GLU A 1080 68.43 -26.71 66.06
N CYS A 1081 68.44 -27.95 65.56
CA CYS A 1081 69.22 -29.05 66.16
C CYS A 1081 70.75 -28.83 66.10
N LEU A 1082 71.28 -28.28 65.00
CA LEU A 1082 72.70 -27.92 64.89
C LEU A 1082 73.08 -26.79 65.85
N GLN A 1083 72.16 -25.85 66.08
CA GLN A 1083 72.36 -24.77 67.05
C GLN A 1083 72.37 -25.30 68.49
N GLU A 1084 71.44 -26.19 68.87
CA GLU A 1084 71.46 -26.87 70.17
C GLU A 1084 72.77 -27.64 70.41
N MET A 1085 73.24 -28.41 69.42
CA MET A 1085 74.50 -29.16 69.52
C MET A 1085 75.72 -28.22 69.66
N LYS A 1086 75.71 -27.07 68.99
CA LYS A 1086 76.75 -26.03 69.12
C LYS A 1086 76.76 -25.46 70.54
N ASP A 1087 75.61 -25.10 71.07
CA ASP A 1087 75.50 -24.50 72.40
C ASP A 1087 75.89 -25.50 73.50
N HIS A 1088 75.56 -26.79 73.37
CA HIS A 1088 76.08 -27.85 74.24
C HIS A 1088 77.62 -27.94 74.24
N ILE A 1089 78.28 -27.79 73.09
CA ILE A 1089 79.76 -27.81 73.02
C ILE A 1089 80.35 -26.55 73.68
N ILE A 1090 79.72 -25.38 73.51
CA ILE A 1090 80.12 -24.15 74.22
C ILE A 1090 79.98 -24.33 75.73
N LEU A 1091 78.88 -24.91 76.21
CA LEU A 1091 78.65 -25.19 77.63
C LEU A 1091 79.67 -26.20 78.19
N SER A 1092 80.02 -27.24 77.44
CA SER A 1092 81.07 -28.22 77.81
C SER A 1092 82.47 -27.61 78.00
N ARG A 1093 82.68 -26.34 77.60
CA ARG A 1093 83.94 -25.61 77.74
C ARG A 1093 84.04 -24.82 79.05
N LYS A 1094 82.93 -24.59 79.77
CA LYS A 1094 82.94 -23.84 81.04
C LYS A 1094 83.38 -24.68 82.26
N ALA A 1095 83.59 -25.99 82.10
CA ALA A 1095 83.91 -26.91 83.19
C ALA A 1095 85.38 -27.34 83.30
N SER A 1096 86.27 -26.90 82.40
CA SER A 1096 87.73 -27.05 82.57
C SER A 1096 88.36 -25.73 83.04
N SER A 1097 89.44 -25.84 83.82
CA SER A 1097 89.96 -24.80 84.71
C SER A 1097 90.26 -23.45 84.06
N GLN A 1098 90.06 -22.37 84.82
CA GLN A 1098 90.69 -21.08 84.59
C GLN A 1098 92.22 -21.26 84.47
N ASP A 1099 92.77 -21.12 83.28
CA ASP A 1099 93.66 -20.01 82.93
C ASP A 1099 94.01 -19.98 81.42
N ASP A 1100 94.19 -18.76 80.91
CA ASP A 1100 94.83 -18.39 79.62
C ASP A 1100 94.67 -19.29 78.37
N PHE A 1101 93.49 -19.24 77.72
CA PHE A 1101 93.43 -19.28 76.24
C PHE A 1101 92.25 -18.46 75.69
N THR A 1102 92.49 -17.17 75.45
CA THR A 1102 91.62 -16.33 74.60
C THR A 1102 91.73 -16.78 73.14
N LEU A 1103 90.95 -17.80 72.77
CA LEU A 1103 90.73 -18.10 71.36
C LEU A 1103 89.91 -16.96 70.74
N GLN A 1104 90.63 -15.99 70.18
CA GLN A 1104 90.11 -15.18 69.08
C GLN A 1104 89.69 -16.17 67.99
N LEU A 1105 88.38 -16.45 67.91
CA LEU A 1105 87.81 -17.06 66.73
C LEU A 1105 88.07 -16.04 65.61
N SER A 1106 89.09 -16.32 64.80
CA SER A 1106 89.42 -15.51 63.64
C SER A 1106 88.16 -15.44 62.80
N ARG A 1107 87.53 -14.26 62.76
CA ARG A 1107 86.38 -14.01 61.89
C ARG A 1107 86.88 -14.25 60.47
N LEU A 1108 86.59 -15.43 59.93
CA LEU A 1108 86.55 -15.63 58.50
C LEU A 1108 85.45 -14.70 58.00
N SER A 1109 85.86 -13.51 57.58
CA SER A 1109 85.01 -12.50 56.98
C SER A 1109 84.61 -12.92 55.56
N LEU A 1110 83.83 -14.00 55.49
CA LEU A 1110 82.74 -14.10 54.53
C LEU A 1110 81.78 -12.97 54.85
N THR A 1111 82.12 -11.78 54.38
CA THR A 1111 81.18 -10.67 54.28
C THR A 1111 80.13 -11.08 53.25
N PRO A 1112 78.86 -11.30 53.65
CA PRO A 1112 77.79 -11.15 52.69
C PRO A 1112 77.82 -9.67 52.31
N SER A 1113 78.07 -9.34 51.05
CA SER A 1113 77.95 -7.94 50.64
C SER A 1113 76.51 -7.49 50.86
N ASP A 1114 76.30 -6.40 51.60
CA ASP A 1114 74.99 -5.80 51.94
C ASP A 1114 74.27 -5.18 50.72
N SER A 1115 74.35 -5.84 49.56
CA SER A 1115 73.99 -5.30 48.26
C SER A 1115 73.45 -6.38 47.33
N LEU A 1116 72.34 -7.02 47.71
CA LEU A 1116 71.29 -7.58 46.82
C LEU A 1116 70.15 -8.26 47.62
N SER A 1117 69.40 -7.48 48.40
CA SER A 1117 68.13 -7.95 49.02
C SER A 1117 66.96 -7.99 48.01
N ILE A 1118 67.26 -8.20 46.72
CA ILE A 1118 66.30 -8.15 45.62
C ILE A 1118 66.42 -9.48 44.87
N MET A 1119 65.44 -10.36 45.09
CA MET A 1119 65.29 -11.71 44.49
C MET A 1119 66.20 -12.84 45.02
N GLY A 1120 66.36 -12.95 46.34
CA GLY A 1120 66.68 -14.23 46.99
C GLY A 1120 65.41 -15.02 47.31
N ASN A 1121 65.31 -16.29 46.89
CA ASN A 1121 64.20 -17.16 47.29
C ASN A 1121 64.35 -17.59 48.78
N PRO A 1122 63.26 -17.72 49.54
CA PRO A 1122 63.33 -18.04 50.98
C PRO A 1122 63.98 -19.40 51.27
N GLU A 1123 63.91 -20.36 50.35
CA GLU A 1123 64.61 -21.65 50.45
C GLU A 1123 66.12 -21.48 50.38
N THR A 1124 66.62 -20.63 49.47
CA THR A 1124 68.07 -20.35 49.38
C THR A 1124 68.60 -19.67 50.64
N GLU A 1125 67.79 -18.84 51.28
CA GLU A 1125 68.13 -18.22 52.57
C GLU A 1125 68.14 -19.25 53.72
N ALA A 1126 67.17 -20.18 53.75
CA ALA A 1126 67.17 -21.30 54.69
C ALA A 1126 68.36 -22.26 54.47
N CYS A 1127 68.71 -22.57 53.21
CA CYS A 1127 69.93 -23.31 52.87
C CYS A 1127 71.19 -22.63 53.40
N GLN A 1128 71.32 -21.32 53.21
CA GLN A 1128 72.48 -20.55 53.66
C GLN A 1128 72.59 -20.54 55.19
N ARG A 1129 71.49 -20.31 55.92
CA ARG A 1129 71.47 -20.39 57.39
C ARG A 1129 71.91 -21.77 57.91
N LEU A 1130 71.34 -22.83 57.35
CA LEU A 1130 71.68 -24.21 57.73
C LEU A 1130 73.17 -24.53 57.51
N VAL A 1131 73.72 -24.17 56.35
CA VAL A 1131 75.14 -24.38 56.02
C VAL A 1131 76.05 -23.55 56.93
N MET A 1132 75.69 -22.30 57.23
CA MET A 1132 76.44 -21.46 58.16
C MET A 1132 76.49 -22.06 59.57
N ARG A 1133 75.36 -22.56 60.11
CA ARG A 1133 75.36 -23.21 61.43
C ARG A 1133 76.15 -24.51 61.46
N PHE A 1134 76.10 -25.31 60.39
CA PHE A 1134 76.96 -26.49 60.27
C PHE A 1134 78.45 -26.13 60.28
N LEU A 1135 78.87 -25.11 59.51
CA LEU A 1135 80.27 -24.67 59.45
C LEU A 1135 80.77 -24.12 60.80
N GLU A 1136 79.96 -23.32 61.48
CA GLU A 1136 80.28 -22.81 62.82
C GLU A 1136 80.41 -23.94 63.86
N LEU A 1137 79.51 -24.92 63.83
CA LEU A 1137 79.58 -26.12 64.68
C LEU A 1137 80.87 -26.91 64.39
N HIS A 1138 81.17 -27.16 63.12
CA HIS A 1138 82.36 -27.88 62.70
C HIS A 1138 83.65 -27.17 63.16
N GLN A 1139 83.75 -25.84 62.97
CA GLN A 1139 84.90 -25.06 63.41
C GLN A 1139 85.06 -25.08 64.94
N LEU A 1140 83.95 -25.04 65.69
CA LEU A 1140 83.94 -25.17 67.15
C LEU A 1140 84.38 -26.57 67.62
N VAL A 1141 83.92 -27.63 66.97
CA VAL A 1141 84.34 -29.03 67.24
C VAL A 1141 85.84 -29.18 67.02
N CYS A 1142 86.37 -28.77 65.86
CA CYS A 1142 87.80 -28.80 65.58
C CYS A 1142 88.60 -28.02 66.64
N SER A 1143 88.12 -26.84 67.05
CA SER A 1143 88.74 -26.05 68.11
C SER A 1143 88.71 -26.73 69.49
N LYS A 1144 87.70 -27.53 69.81
CA LYS A 1144 87.61 -28.31 71.06
C LYS A 1144 88.60 -29.47 71.01
N ILE A 1145 88.65 -30.22 69.90
CA ILE A 1145 89.60 -31.32 69.67
C ILE A 1145 91.04 -30.82 69.85
N SER A 1146 91.45 -29.75 69.16
CA SER A 1146 92.81 -29.19 69.30
C SER A 1146 93.07 -28.47 70.64
N SER A 1147 92.07 -28.34 71.51
CA SER A 1147 92.28 -27.98 72.92
C SER A 1147 92.55 -29.23 73.77
N GLN A 1148 91.77 -30.30 73.56
CA GLN A 1148 91.94 -31.58 74.24
C GLN A 1148 93.25 -32.27 73.85
N GLU A 1149 93.67 -32.19 72.59
CA GLU A 1149 94.99 -32.67 72.14
C GLU A 1149 96.13 -31.96 72.90
N ARG A 1150 96.03 -30.64 73.12
CA ARG A 1150 97.02 -29.88 73.92
C ARG A 1150 96.98 -30.22 75.40
N GLU A 1151 95.79 -30.44 75.97
CA GLU A 1151 95.65 -30.95 77.34
C GLU A 1151 96.27 -32.35 77.48
N ILE A 1152 96.03 -33.25 76.52
CA ILE A 1152 96.63 -34.59 76.49
C ILE A 1152 98.15 -34.51 76.40
N SER A 1153 98.72 -33.73 75.47
CA SER A 1153 100.18 -33.55 75.38
C SER A 1153 100.79 -32.85 76.61
N SER A 1154 100.01 -32.00 77.30
CA SER A 1154 100.39 -31.42 78.59
C SER A 1154 100.43 -32.49 79.69
N TYR A 1155 99.40 -33.34 79.79
CA TYR A 1155 99.38 -34.48 80.71
C TYR A 1155 100.49 -35.49 80.41
N GLU A 1156 100.77 -35.79 79.14
CA GLU A 1156 101.90 -36.64 78.74
C GLU A 1156 103.25 -36.03 79.17
N SER A 1157 103.41 -34.71 78.99
CA SER A 1157 104.60 -33.98 79.45
C SER A 1157 104.71 -33.96 80.99
N HIS A 1158 103.60 -33.82 81.70
CA HIS A 1158 103.56 -33.86 83.17
C HIS A 1158 103.82 -35.27 83.72
N ILE A 1159 103.33 -36.32 83.03
CA ILE A 1159 103.66 -37.72 83.32
C ILE A 1159 105.13 -38.01 83.03
N MET A 1160 105.73 -37.41 82.00
CA MET A 1160 107.18 -37.49 81.76
C MET A 1160 107.98 -36.76 82.83
N ALA A 1161 107.54 -35.57 83.27
CA ALA A 1161 108.15 -34.84 84.37
C ALA A 1161 108.10 -35.65 85.69
N LEU A 1162 106.92 -36.17 86.06
CA LEU A 1162 106.74 -37.07 87.21
C LEU A 1162 107.61 -38.33 87.09
N LYS A 1163 107.75 -38.93 85.91
CA LYS A 1163 108.69 -40.05 85.69
C LYS A 1163 110.14 -39.61 85.91
N SER A 1164 110.54 -38.43 85.47
CA SER A 1164 111.90 -37.91 85.69
C SER A 1164 112.17 -37.57 87.16
N GLU A 1165 111.20 -37.00 87.89
CA GLU A 1165 111.30 -36.76 89.33
C GLU A 1165 111.36 -38.08 90.11
N LEU A 1166 110.53 -39.06 89.77
CA LEU A 1166 110.59 -40.40 90.38
C LEU A 1166 111.93 -41.11 90.09
N GLN A 1167 112.59 -40.81 88.96
CA GLN A 1167 113.93 -41.30 88.62
C GLN A 1167 115.07 -40.47 89.22
N GLN A 1168 114.83 -39.25 89.72
CA GLN A 1168 115.86 -38.41 90.35
C GLN A 1168 115.83 -38.45 91.89
N ASP A 1169 114.66 -38.50 92.52
CA ASP A 1169 114.56 -38.47 94.00
C ASP A 1169 114.66 -39.88 94.64
N ALA A 1170 114.44 -40.95 93.87
CA ALA A 1170 114.62 -42.33 94.36
C ALA A 1170 116.07 -42.87 94.21
N CYS A 1171 116.97 -42.17 93.50
CA CYS A 1171 118.25 -42.73 93.06
C CYS A 1171 119.52 -42.04 93.63
N LEU A 1172 119.40 -41.31 94.75
CA LEU A 1172 120.56 -40.71 95.44
C LEU A 1172 120.71 -41.09 96.93
N ARG A 1173 120.15 -42.23 97.35
CA ARG A 1173 120.57 -42.94 98.58
C ARG A 1173 120.64 -44.47 98.43
N GLU A 1174 121.32 -44.94 97.39
CA GLU A 1174 122.17 -46.13 97.42
C GLU A 1174 122.96 -46.17 96.11
N ARG A 1175 124.25 -45.80 96.16
CA ARG A 1175 125.14 -45.71 95.00
C ARG A 1175 126.37 -46.58 95.21
N ASP A 1176 126.85 -47.14 94.10
CA ASP A 1176 128.17 -47.74 93.90
C ASP A 1176 128.41 -49.17 94.46
N SER A 1177 127.98 -50.21 93.71
CA SER A 1177 128.76 -51.47 93.60
C SER A 1177 128.48 -52.23 92.28
N CYS A 1178 129.54 -52.45 91.47
CA CYS A 1178 129.75 -53.52 90.46
C CYS A 1178 128.78 -53.64 89.24
N ILE A 1179 129.16 -53.41 87.96
CA ILE A 1179 130.22 -54.01 87.09
C ILE A 1179 129.90 -55.48 86.70
N ALA A 1180 129.94 -55.95 85.43
CA ALA A 1180 129.97 -55.35 84.07
C ALA A 1180 129.80 -56.46 82.98
N LEU A 1181 129.59 -56.05 81.70
CA LEU A 1181 129.76 -56.74 80.37
C LEU A 1181 128.54 -56.44 79.46
N LEU A 1182 128.57 -55.50 78.50
CA LEU A 1182 129.22 -55.53 77.16
C LEU A 1182 128.63 -56.60 76.21
N ALA A 1183 128.32 -56.38 74.93
CA ALA A 1183 128.17 -55.19 74.06
C ALA A 1183 127.38 -55.66 72.79
N SER A 1184 126.68 -54.83 71.99
CA SER A 1184 127.24 -53.99 70.92
C SER A 1184 126.14 -53.66 69.87
N SER A 1185 126.34 -52.60 69.05
CA SER A 1185 125.61 -52.24 67.78
C SER A 1185 124.07 -52.15 67.78
N SER A 1186 123.33 -51.17 67.26
CA SER A 1186 123.49 -49.87 66.55
C SER A 1186 122.48 -49.83 65.37
N ALA A 1187 121.92 -48.65 65.10
CA ALA A 1187 121.22 -48.22 63.86
C ALA A 1187 119.68 -48.41 63.71
N SER A 1188 119.03 -47.24 63.61
CA SER A 1188 117.87 -46.77 62.84
C SER A 1188 116.95 -47.72 62.04
N ALA A 1189 115.63 -47.59 62.27
CA ALA A 1189 114.52 -47.36 61.30
C ALA A 1189 113.17 -47.47 62.09
N GLU A 1190 112.20 -46.56 62.07
CA GLU A 1190 111.31 -46.03 60.99
C GLU A 1190 110.05 -46.90 60.73
N VAL A 1191 108.85 -46.26 60.69
CA VAL A 1191 107.53 -46.80 60.22
C VAL A 1191 106.85 -47.85 61.17
N ASP A 1192 105.52 -47.93 61.40
CA ASP A 1192 104.31 -47.27 60.86
C ASP A 1192 103.21 -47.03 61.94
N TYR A 1193 102.13 -46.32 61.56
CA TYR A 1193 100.87 -46.17 62.31
C TYR A 1193 100.01 -47.45 62.32
N GLY A 1194 99.24 -47.66 63.39
CA GLY A 1194 98.30 -48.78 63.53
C GLY A 1194 97.13 -48.50 64.48
N THR A 1195 96.17 -47.67 64.05
CA THR A 1195 95.02 -47.24 64.85
C THR A 1195 93.98 -48.37 64.98
N CYS A 1196 93.54 -48.66 66.21
CA CYS A 1196 92.51 -49.68 66.47
C CYS A 1196 91.56 -49.21 67.58
N PHE A 1197 90.27 -49.06 67.30
CA PHE A 1197 89.26 -48.77 68.32
C PHE A 1197 87.95 -49.54 68.07
N LEU A 1198 87.55 -50.28 69.11
CA LEU A 1198 86.20 -50.68 69.53
C LEU A 1198 85.30 -51.53 68.62
N SER A 1199 84.91 -52.66 69.20
CA SER A 1199 83.60 -53.30 68.99
C SER A 1199 82.95 -53.56 70.35
N ASP A 1200 81.63 -53.44 70.38
CA ASP A 1200 80.65 -53.99 71.34
C ASP A 1200 80.93 -54.07 72.85
N ALA A 1201 80.10 -53.35 73.61
CA ALA A 1201 79.37 -53.96 74.73
C ALA A 1201 78.02 -53.25 74.94
N ALA A 1202 76.92 -53.98 74.79
CA ALA A 1202 75.57 -53.54 75.18
C ALA A 1202 75.30 -53.83 76.67
N VAL A 1203 74.35 -53.09 77.29
CA VAL A 1203 73.38 -53.59 78.30
C VAL A 1203 72.43 -52.45 78.75
N SER A 1204 71.12 -52.69 78.67
CA SER A 1204 70.06 -52.33 79.65
C SER A 1204 68.68 -52.46 78.95
N LEU A 1205 67.95 -53.57 79.06
CA LEU A 1205 67.03 -53.97 80.15
C LEU A 1205 65.64 -53.28 80.16
N LYS A 1206 64.60 -54.11 79.93
CA LYS A 1206 63.22 -54.15 80.49
C LYS A 1206 62.62 -52.85 81.09
N GLY A 1207 61.36 -52.48 80.85
CA GLY A 1207 60.22 -53.15 80.17
C GLY A 1207 58.88 -52.71 80.81
N SER A 1208 57.74 -53.33 80.42
CA SER A 1208 56.37 -53.07 80.95
C SER A 1208 55.70 -51.77 80.45
N SER A 1209 54.38 -51.63 80.22
CA SER A 1209 53.28 -52.61 80.02
C SER A 1209 51.98 -51.90 79.56
N ARG A 1210 51.29 -52.47 78.55
CA ARG A 1210 49.82 -52.52 78.33
C ARG A 1210 48.93 -51.25 78.23
N ASN A 1211 47.87 -51.44 77.44
CA ASN A 1211 46.53 -50.84 77.51
C ASN A 1211 46.39 -49.33 77.18
N THR A 1212 45.90 -49.00 75.98
CA THR A 1212 44.45 -48.82 75.71
C THR A 1212 44.26 -48.42 74.25
N LEU A 1213 43.54 -49.23 73.46
CA LEU A 1213 43.19 -48.87 72.07
C LEU A 1213 41.81 -49.45 71.72
N SER A 1214 40.81 -48.92 72.41
CA SER A 1214 39.39 -49.17 72.16
C SER A 1214 38.58 -48.06 72.82
N ASP A 1215 38.16 -47.04 72.04
CA ASP A 1215 36.74 -46.78 71.89
C ASP A 1215 36.38 -45.71 70.83
N LEU A 1216 35.13 -45.77 70.39
CA LEU A 1216 34.37 -44.73 69.66
C LEU A 1216 34.87 -44.37 68.23
N GLN A 1217 34.40 -45.04 67.16
CA GLN A 1217 33.08 -44.90 66.48
C GLN A 1217 32.97 -43.68 65.53
N ARG A 1218 32.15 -43.65 64.45
CA ARG A 1218 31.42 -44.64 63.61
C ARG A 1218 30.64 -43.84 62.54
N LYS A 1219 30.33 -44.44 61.37
CA LYS A 1219 29.54 -43.89 60.23
C LYS A 1219 30.32 -42.87 59.36
N VAL A 1220 30.08 -42.73 58.05
CA VAL A 1220 29.00 -43.21 57.17
C VAL A 1220 29.56 -43.98 55.96
N LYS A 1221 28.77 -44.94 55.44
CA LYS A 1221 28.97 -45.64 54.16
C LYS A 1221 27.71 -45.38 53.30
N GLU A 1222 27.84 -45.47 51.97
CA GLU A 1222 26.80 -45.20 50.95
C GLU A 1222 26.53 -43.69 50.70
N ARG A 1223 26.17 -43.23 49.49
CA ARG A 1223 25.72 -43.90 48.24
C ARG A 1223 26.41 -43.33 46.99
N LYS A 1224 26.33 -44.09 45.88
CA LYS A 1224 26.36 -43.51 44.53
C LYS A 1224 25.10 -42.67 44.31
N HIS A 1225 25.26 -41.43 43.86
CA HIS A 1225 24.66 -40.96 42.61
C HIS A 1225 25.48 -39.81 42.05
#